data_AF-A0A925ZG91-F1
#
_entry.id   AF-A0A925ZG91-F1
#
_cell.length_a   1.000
_cell.length_b   1.000
_cell.length_c   1.000
_cell.angle_alpha   90.00
_cell.angle_beta   90.00
_cell.angle_gamma   90.00
#
_symmetry.space_group_name_H-M   'P 1'
#
loop_
_entity.id
_entity.type
_entity.pdbx_description
1 polymer ?
#
loop_
_entity_poly.entity_id
_entity_poly.type
_entity_poly.pdbx_seq_one_letter_code
_entity_poly.pdbx_strand_id
1 'polypeptide(L)'
;WRQRAWYYTHIYADTKAKDTVYVLNVGFGKSTDGGKTFTGVSVPHSDNHDLWIAPDDPNRMINANDGGGNVSLDGGKTWTEQTFPTAQFYHVSTDNSFPYRILGAQQDNSTVRIVSRTQGGGIAATDWTSTAGGESGYVAAKPNDPDIVFGGSYGGDLSMLNHRTGEFRSVDPWPNNPMGHGAEDLEHRFQWTYPIVFSPHDPNLLYTCSQFVLKTTNNGQTWRKISPDLTRNDKSTMGSSGGPLTKDNTSVEYYGTVFTIAESPRRRGVIWAGSDDGLIHITQNGGESWANVTPPDMPKWGLVSMIEASPFDPGTAYAAVDNHENDDYAPYAYITTDFGKSWRKIVNGIPSTTFLRVVREDRKQRGLLYAGTETGAYVSFNSGVNWQPLQMNLPLSPIHDLAWKDDDLIAATHGRSFWVLDDLTPLQQLAKSSTKETRFFEPKDAYRIRWGGGFGRRGSGTAASVGDNPMSGLVLSYYLAQDAKDVKFEVQDSSGKVFQTLASAPKVKGFQRTSAFLQYPSYKTFPGMIVWSGGPSPILAPPGEYTVTMVADGVRKSAKFKWLRDPRNSSTDADLVEQFKFLQTVSARLTTANESVTRIRTLRSNLDKALEEAKKKGDLGSLDGMSATFRAGITKVEEAIYQTKNKSGQDPLNYPIRLNDKLAGVFSNASSGNFRPTDQAHEVFELLSGQLEVQLKELAKLEAVELKAINSELAKRGVKEVSAT
;
A
#
# COMPACT_ATOMS: atom_id res chain seq x y z
N TRP A 1 -13.86 7.26 46.00
CA TRP A 1 -13.70 6.88 44.59
C TRP A 1 -12.27 7.17 44.14
N ARG A 2 -11.27 6.44 44.67
CA ARG A 2 -9.84 6.69 44.40
C ARG A 2 -9.24 5.43 43.77
N GLN A 3 -8.68 5.53 42.57
CA GLN A 3 -7.99 4.43 41.88
C GLN A 3 -6.48 4.76 41.74
N ARG A 4 -6.08 5.55 40.73
CA ARG A 4 -4.67 5.97 40.50
C ARG A 4 -4.52 7.49 40.64
N ALA A 5 -4.21 7.95 41.85
CA ALA A 5 -4.43 9.35 42.23
C ALA A 5 -3.53 10.36 41.51
N TRP A 6 -2.29 10.01 41.23
CA TRP A 6 -1.30 10.89 40.62
C TRP A 6 -1.52 11.10 39.11
N TYR A 7 -2.27 10.19 38.47
CA TYR A 7 -2.43 10.14 37.02
C TYR A 7 -3.75 10.77 36.52
N TYR A 8 -4.86 10.56 37.23
CA TYR A 8 -6.21 10.89 36.70
C TYR A 8 -7.11 11.76 37.60
N THR A 9 -6.71 12.06 38.85
CA THR A 9 -7.69 12.55 39.86
C THR A 9 -7.94 14.06 39.78
N HIS A 10 -8.95 14.45 38.99
CA HIS A 10 -9.44 15.83 38.90
C HIS A 10 -10.88 15.94 39.42
N ILE A 11 -11.24 17.08 40.02
CA ILE A 11 -12.60 17.35 40.53
C ILE A 11 -13.14 18.63 39.88
N TYR A 12 -14.33 18.56 39.31
CA TYR A 12 -15.02 19.67 38.67
C TYR A 12 -16.36 19.92 39.34
N ALA A 13 -16.67 21.18 39.62
CA ALA A 13 -18.01 21.58 40.05
C ALA A 13 -18.94 21.74 38.85
N ASP A 14 -20.21 21.40 39.02
CA ASP A 14 -21.24 21.76 38.04
C ASP A 14 -21.40 23.29 37.95
N THR A 15 -21.70 23.80 36.75
CA THR A 15 -21.76 25.25 36.48
C THR A 15 -23.03 25.92 37.00
N LYS A 16 -24.07 25.15 37.35
CA LYS A 16 -25.37 25.66 37.83
C LYS A 16 -25.84 25.01 39.14
N ALA A 17 -25.36 23.82 39.50
CA ALA A 17 -25.82 23.08 40.68
C ALA A 17 -24.73 22.95 41.76
N LYS A 18 -24.84 23.72 42.84
CA LYS A 18 -23.81 23.82 43.90
C LYS A 18 -23.39 22.48 44.53
N ASP A 19 -24.29 21.51 44.63
CA ASP A 19 -24.06 20.22 45.28
C ASP A 19 -23.68 19.13 44.26
N THR A 20 -23.61 19.47 42.97
CA THR A 20 -23.18 18.54 41.92
C THR A 20 -21.70 18.71 41.62
N VAL A 21 -20.96 17.61 41.75
CA VAL A 21 -19.52 17.55 41.46
C VAL A 21 -19.20 16.30 40.65
N TYR A 22 -18.19 16.43 39.81
CA TYR A 22 -17.69 15.39 38.93
C TYR A 22 -16.27 15.03 39.34
N VAL A 23 -15.95 13.74 39.39
CA VAL A 23 -14.60 13.25 39.67
C VAL A 23 -14.10 12.46 38.48
N LEU A 24 -12.98 12.86 37.93
CA LEU A 24 -12.27 12.12 36.90
C LEU A 24 -11.30 11.14 37.56
N ASN A 25 -11.22 9.94 36.99
CA ASN A 25 -10.27 8.89 37.33
C ASN A 25 -10.17 7.92 36.13
N VAL A 26 -9.63 6.70 36.34
CA VAL A 26 -9.81 5.60 35.39
C VAL A 26 -11.29 5.46 35.00
N GLY A 27 -12.19 5.56 35.99
CA GLY A 27 -13.63 5.78 35.76
C GLY A 27 -14.09 7.22 35.94
N PHE A 28 -15.18 7.61 35.28
CA PHE A 28 -15.81 8.92 35.45
C PHE A 28 -16.95 8.85 36.50
N GLY A 29 -16.92 9.70 37.52
CA GLY A 29 -17.90 9.70 38.61
C GLY A 29 -18.66 11.03 38.74
N LYS A 30 -19.91 10.97 39.18
CA LYS A 30 -20.77 12.12 39.50
C LYS A 30 -21.34 11.98 40.91
N SER A 31 -21.38 13.09 41.63
CA SER A 31 -22.07 13.25 42.92
C SER A 31 -23.08 14.38 42.79
N THR A 32 -24.21 14.27 43.47
CA THR A 32 -25.25 15.32 43.57
C THR A 32 -25.54 15.72 45.02
N ASP A 33 -24.68 15.32 45.96
CA ASP A 33 -24.83 15.54 47.40
C ASP A 33 -23.61 16.21 48.05
N GLY A 34 -22.86 16.98 47.24
CA GLY A 34 -21.66 17.69 47.67
C GLY A 34 -20.42 16.79 47.81
N GLY A 35 -20.35 15.68 47.07
CA GLY A 35 -19.21 14.78 47.05
C GLY A 35 -19.23 13.69 48.13
N LYS A 36 -20.38 13.44 48.78
CA LYS A 36 -20.50 12.39 49.82
C LYS A 36 -20.64 11.01 49.18
N THR A 37 -21.46 10.90 48.14
CA THR A 37 -21.66 9.68 47.35
C THR A 37 -21.43 9.94 45.88
N PHE A 38 -20.89 8.94 45.17
CA PHE A 38 -20.60 9.00 43.74
C PHE A 38 -21.24 7.84 43.00
N THR A 39 -21.77 8.11 41.82
CA THR A 39 -22.21 7.12 40.83
C THR A 39 -21.34 7.21 39.59
N GLY A 40 -21.15 6.10 38.89
CA GLY A 40 -20.40 6.07 37.64
C GLY A 40 -21.18 6.73 36.50
N VAL A 41 -20.48 7.48 35.67
CA VAL A 41 -20.97 8.02 34.39
C VAL A 41 -20.30 7.21 33.28
N SER A 42 -21.12 6.60 32.40
CA SER A 42 -20.59 5.86 31.26
C SER A 42 -20.03 6.82 30.23
N VAL A 43 -18.79 6.60 29.82
CA VAL A 43 -18.09 7.35 28.76
C VAL A 43 -17.58 6.36 27.71
N PRO A 44 -17.30 6.81 26.47
CA PRO A 44 -16.83 5.94 25.39
C PRO A 44 -15.51 5.20 25.69
N HIS A 45 -14.64 5.77 26.52
CA HIS A 45 -13.36 5.20 26.90
C HIS A 45 -13.00 5.55 28.36
N SER A 46 -12.21 4.72 29.04
CA SER A 46 -11.69 4.96 30.39
C SER A 46 -10.62 6.05 30.41
N ASP A 47 -10.05 6.32 31.60
CA ASP A 47 -8.87 7.17 31.78
C ASP A 47 -9.14 8.63 31.44
N ASN A 48 -9.95 9.24 32.31
CA ASN A 48 -10.52 10.56 32.10
C ASN A 48 -9.57 11.63 32.64
N HIS A 49 -9.15 12.55 31.78
CA HIS A 49 -8.12 13.56 32.08
C HIS A 49 -8.68 14.98 32.22
N ASP A 50 -9.72 15.31 31.47
CA ASP A 50 -10.30 16.64 31.51
C ASP A 50 -11.82 16.62 31.29
N LEU A 51 -12.48 17.64 31.84
CA LEU A 51 -13.90 17.86 31.71
C LEU A 51 -14.18 19.36 31.58
N TRP A 52 -14.76 19.73 30.45
CA TRP A 52 -15.34 21.05 30.27
C TRP A 52 -16.86 20.96 30.36
N ILE A 53 -17.46 21.83 31.17
CA ILE A 53 -18.91 21.96 31.33
C ILE A 53 -19.29 23.37 30.90
N ALA A 54 -20.26 23.52 30.00
CA ALA A 54 -20.62 24.85 29.51
C ALA A 54 -21.15 25.72 30.67
N PRO A 55 -20.70 26.99 30.78
CA PRO A 55 -21.03 27.85 31.92
C PRO A 55 -22.50 28.30 31.95
N ASP A 56 -23.17 28.27 30.80
CA ASP A 56 -24.57 28.67 30.60
C ASP A 56 -25.54 27.47 30.59
N ASP A 57 -25.09 26.27 30.24
CA ASP A 57 -25.90 25.05 30.20
C ASP A 57 -25.08 23.78 30.55
N PRO A 58 -25.22 23.22 31.77
CA PRO A 58 -24.40 22.08 32.22
C PRO A 58 -24.71 20.77 31.49
N ASN A 59 -25.74 20.72 30.64
CA ASN A 59 -25.97 19.54 29.80
C ASN A 59 -24.92 19.39 28.69
N ARG A 60 -24.28 20.50 28.30
CA ARG A 60 -23.24 20.53 27.28
C ARG A 60 -21.88 20.32 27.93
N MET A 61 -21.27 19.18 27.62
CA MET A 61 -20.03 18.74 28.24
C MET A 61 -19.05 18.24 27.18
N ILE A 62 -17.76 18.44 27.41
CA ILE A 62 -16.68 17.79 26.67
C ILE A 62 -15.85 17.02 27.68
N ASN A 63 -15.72 15.72 27.49
CA ASN A 63 -14.83 14.85 28.25
C ASN A 63 -13.64 14.47 27.39
N ALA A 64 -12.43 14.61 27.94
CA ALA A 64 -11.20 14.14 27.32
C ALA A 64 -10.66 12.95 28.11
N ASN A 65 -10.39 11.86 27.40
CA ASN A 65 -9.84 10.64 27.95
C ASN A 65 -8.82 10.04 26.96
N ASP A 66 -8.21 8.90 27.28
CA ASP A 66 -7.14 8.31 26.46
C ASP A 66 -7.57 7.93 25.03
N GLY A 67 -8.86 7.59 24.83
CA GLY A 67 -9.43 7.39 23.49
C GLY A 67 -9.69 8.69 22.69
N GLY A 68 -9.56 9.86 23.33
CA GLY A 68 -9.75 11.18 22.74
C GLY A 68 -10.95 11.97 23.31
N GLY A 69 -11.32 13.06 22.65
CA GLY A 69 -12.44 13.92 23.09
C GLY A 69 -13.81 13.38 22.70
N ASN A 70 -14.79 13.46 23.60
CA ASN A 70 -16.19 13.12 23.35
C ASN A 70 -17.13 14.19 23.94
N VAL A 71 -18.29 14.38 23.30
CA VAL A 71 -19.22 15.49 23.60
C VAL A 71 -20.56 14.94 24.06
N SER A 72 -21.13 15.54 25.10
CA SER A 72 -22.50 15.32 25.56
C SER A 72 -23.33 16.58 25.38
N LEU A 73 -24.62 16.39 25.06
CA LEU A 73 -25.64 17.46 25.03
C LEU A 73 -26.78 17.23 26.04
N ASP A 74 -26.68 16.21 26.89
CA ASP A 74 -27.73 15.79 27.82
C ASP A 74 -27.24 15.54 29.27
N GLY A 75 -26.10 16.14 29.63
CA GLY A 75 -25.52 16.08 30.97
C GLY A 75 -24.78 14.78 31.27
N GLY A 76 -24.20 14.18 30.25
CA GLY A 76 -23.37 12.97 30.32
C GLY A 76 -24.16 11.67 30.30
N LYS A 77 -25.41 11.69 29.83
CA LYS A 77 -26.20 10.45 29.66
C LYS A 77 -25.81 9.74 28.37
N THR A 78 -25.53 10.52 27.32
CA THR A 78 -24.99 10.02 26.05
C THR A 78 -23.81 10.87 25.57
N TRP A 79 -22.90 10.23 24.83
CA TRP A 79 -21.68 10.85 24.31
C TRP A 79 -21.51 10.54 22.83
N THR A 80 -20.86 11.43 22.09
CA THR A 80 -20.44 11.17 20.71
C THR A 80 -19.33 10.12 20.63
N GLU A 81 -19.22 9.45 19.48
CA GLU A 81 -18.08 8.60 19.12
C GLU A 81 -16.76 9.40 19.03
N GLN A 82 -15.63 8.71 19.22
CA GLN A 82 -14.27 9.26 19.12
C GLN A 82 -13.67 8.99 17.72
N THR A 83 -13.91 9.89 16.77
CA THR A 83 -13.57 9.68 15.34
C THR A 83 -12.33 10.46 14.86
N PHE A 84 -11.41 10.77 15.77
CA PHE A 84 -10.20 11.54 15.48
C PHE A 84 -9.02 10.62 15.10
N PRO A 85 -8.14 11.02 14.17
CA PRO A 85 -6.98 10.22 13.78
C PRO A 85 -5.84 10.37 14.81
N THR A 86 -6.04 9.82 16.01
CA THR A 86 -5.11 9.93 17.15
C THR A 86 -4.31 8.67 17.42
N ALA A 87 -4.34 7.67 16.52
CA ALA A 87 -3.65 6.40 16.73
C ALA A 87 -2.14 6.60 16.98
N GLN A 88 -1.67 5.97 18.05
CA GLN A 88 -0.30 6.00 18.53
C GLN A 88 0.28 4.59 18.48
N PHE A 89 1.37 4.40 17.72
CA PHE A 89 2.05 3.13 17.56
C PHE A 89 3.48 3.21 18.05
N TYR A 90 3.86 2.29 18.95
CA TYR A 90 5.23 2.17 19.48
C TYR A 90 6.19 1.48 18.50
N HIS A 91 5.71 0.40 17.87
CA HIS A 91 6.49 -0.44 16.96
C HIS A 91 5.67 -0.77 15.72
N VAL A 92 6.36 -1.04 14.61
CA VAL A 92 5.72 -1.51 13.38
C VAL A 92 6.41 -2.74 12.84
N SER A 93 5.63 -3.74 12.45
CA SER A 93 6.08 -4.86 11.65
C SER A 93 5.18 -5.07 10.44
N THR A 94 5.61 -5.92 9.52
CA THR A 94 4.85 -6.30 8.33
C THR A 94 4.91 -7.79 8.13
N ASP A 95 3.91 -8.35 7.44
CA ASP A 95 3.88 -9.77 7.13
C ASP A 95 4.23 -10.10 5.67
N ASN A 96 4.06 -11.38 5.30
CA ASN A 96 4.35 -11.90 3.96
C ASN A 96 3.08 -12.19 3.13
N SER A 97 1.93 -11.62 3.50
CA SER A 97 0.70 -11.69 2.68
C SER A 97 0.80 -10.82 1.41
N PHE A 98 -0.09 -11.04 0.44
CA PHE A 98 -0.23 -10.19 -0.74
C PHE A 98 -1.69 -9.73 -0.93
N PRO A 99 -1.99 -8.42 -0.85
CA PRO A 99 -1.10 -7.35 -0.36
C PRO A 99 -0.65 -7.63 1.08
N TYR A 100 0.53 -7.11 1.45
CA TYR A 100 1.05 -7.28 2.80
C TYR A 100 0.20 -6.54 3.82
N ARG A 101 0.26 -6.98 5.07
CA ARG A 101 -0.36 -6.28 6.20
C ARG A 101 0.69 -5.57 7.04
N ILE A 102 0.32 -4.45 7.62
CA ILE A 102 1.07 -3.65 8.58
C ILE A 102 0.49 -3.97 9.96
N LEU A 103 1.35 -4.22 10.95
CA LEU A 103 0.96 -4.60 12.30
C LEU A 103 1.59 -3.64 13.32
N GLY A 104 0.85 -3.30 14.36
CA GLY A 104 1.38 -2.55 15.51
C GLY A 104 0.42 -2.57 16.70
N ALA A 105 0.98 -2.42 17.90
CA ALA A 105 0.21 -2.20 19.12
C ALA A 105 -0.22 -0.74 19.18
N GLN A 106 -1.54 -0.49 19.18
CA GLN A 106 -2.08 0.85 19.32
C GLN A 106 -2.34 1.13 20.81
N GLN A 107 -1.72 2.19 21.31
CA GLN A 107 -1.91 2.67 22.68
C GLN A 107 -3.39 2.96 22.97
N ASP A 108 -3.84 2.59 24.18
CA ASP A 108 -5.20 2.79 24.70
C ASP A 108 -6.27 2.23 23.74
N ASN A 109 -5.96 1.08 23.14
CA ASN A 109 -6.82 0.34 22.23
C ASN A 109 -6.40 -1.15 22.17
N SER A 110 -6.09 -1.67 20.98
CA SER A 110 -5.72 -3.07 20.75
C SER A 110 -4.51 -3.14 19.83
N THR A 111 -3.82 -4.27 19.83
CA THR A 111 -2.89 -4.57 18.74
C THR A 111 -3.70 -4.83 17.47
N VAL A 112 -3.33 -4.17 16.39
CA VAL A 112 -4.05 -4.20 15.13
C VAL A 112 -3.17 -4.64 13.98
N ARG A 113 -3.81 -5.13 12.93
CA ARG A 113 -3.24 -5.32 11.60
C ARG A 113 -4.15 -4.72 10.54
N ILE A 114 -3.57 -4.16 9.49
CA ILE A 114 -4.28 -3.55 8.37
C ILE A 114 -3.59 -3.87 7.04
N VAL A 115 -4.36 -4.01 5.96
CA VAL A 115 -3.80 -4.21 4.62
C VAL A 115 -3.13 -2.93 4.10
N SER A 116 -2.02 -3.07 3.38
CA SER A 116 -1.35 -1.93 2.74
C SER A 116 -2.10 -1.36 1.53
N ARG A 117 -3.12 -2.07 1.03
CA ARG A 117 -3.89 -1.69 -0.15
C ARG A 117 -5.17 -2.50 -0.30
N THR A 118 -6.19 -1.89 -0.92
CA THR A 118 -7.47 -2.53 -1.23
C THR A 118 -7.86 -2.44 -2.71
N GLN A 119 -8.89 -3.16 -3.12
CA GLN A 119 -9.59 -2.95 -4.40
C GLN A 119 -10.68 -1.86 -4.31
N GLY A 120 -10.96 -1.35 -3.11
CA GLY A 120 -11.93 -0.28 -2.86
C GLY A 120 -11.37 1.11 -3.14
N GLY A 121 -12.16 2.17 -2.90
CA GLY A 121 -11.75 3.56 -3.15
C GLY A 121 -10.55 4.06 -2.32
N GLY A 122 -10.21 3.35 -1.24
CA GLY A 122 -9.11 3.61 -0.31
C GLY A 122 -9.05 2.50 0.76
N ILE A 123 -8.25 2.70 1.79
CA ILE A 123 -8.08 1.82 2.94
C ILE A 123 -8.95 2.35 4.08
N ALA A 124 -10.03 1.65 4.40
CA ALA A 124 -11.10 2.12 5.28
C ALA A 124 -11.00 1.57 6.70
N ALA A 125 -11.82 2.10 7.61
CA ALA A 125 -11.93 1.63 8.99
C ALA A 125 -12.23 0.12 9.09
N THR A 126 -12.98 -0.44 8.13
CA THR A 126 -13.32 -1.86 8.06
C THR A 126 -12.16 -2.77 7.66
N ASP A 127 -11.05 -2.21 7.21
CA ASP A 127 -9.85 -2.97 6.83
C ASP A 127 -8.91 -3.23 8.02
N TRP A 128 -9.18 -2.61 9.17
CA TRP A 128 -8.50 -2.90 10.43
C TRP A 128 -9.04 -4.18 11.06
N THR A 129 -8.14 -4.99 11.62
CA THR A 129 -8.50 -6.16 12.44
C THR A 129 -7.60 -6.23 13.67
N SER A 130 -8.17 -6.52 14.84
CA SER A 130 -7.36 -6.77 16.05
C SER A 130 -6.56 -8.07 15.90
N THR A 131 -5.44 -8.19 16.61
CA THR A 131 -4.54 -9.37 16.58
C THR A 131 -4.03 -9.73 17.98
N ALA A 132 -3.03 -10.61 18.09
CA ALA A 132 -2.41 -11.01 19.36
C ALA A 132 -1.73 -9.84 20.08
N GLY A 133 -1.60 -9.95 21.40
CA GLY A 133 -1.04 -8.94 22.30
C GLY A 133 -2.09 -8.00 22.89
N GLY A 134 -1.60 -6.95 23.57
CA GLY A 134 -2.40 -5.90 24.20
C GLY A 134 -2.31 -4.58 23.45
N GLU A 135 -2.31 -3.47 24.17
CA GLU A 135 -2.23 -2.11 23.60
C GLU A 135 -0.79 -1.58 23.47
N SER A 136 0.17 -2.24 24.13
CA SER A 136 1.54 -1.77 24.24
C SER A 136 2.53 -2.90 23.98
N GLY A 137 3.24 -2.85 22.85
CA GLY A 137 4.29 -3.84 22.61
C GLY A 137 4.69 -4.06 21.18
N TYR A 138 5.53 -5.07 21.02
CA TYR A 138 5.90 -5.62 19.72
C TYR A 138 4.81 -6.57 19.22
N VAL A 139 4.69 -6.66 17.91
CA VAL A 139 3.87 -7.64 17.23
C VAL A 139 4.63 -8.19 16.03
N ALA A 140 4.59 -9.51 15.83
CA ALA A 140 5.28 -10.16 14.74
C ALA A 140 4.43 -11.30 14.16
N ALA A 141 4.16 -11.23 12.85
CA ALA A 141 3.60 -12.34 12.11
C ALA A 141 4.69 -13.38 11.80
N LYS A 142 4.34 -14.66 11.84
CA LYS A 142 5.27 -15.72 11.50
C LYS A 142 5.68 -15.62 10.02
N PRO A 143 6.97 -15.63 9.66
CA PRO A 143 7.41 -15.32 8.30
C PRO A 143 6.87 -16.27 7.22
N ASN A 144 6.70 -17.55 7.53
CA ASN A 144 6.18 -18.54 6.58
C ASN A 144 4.68 -18.80 6.72
N ASP A 145 4.01 -18.15 7.68
CA ASP A 145 2.59 -18.34 7.93
C ASP A 145 1.98 -17.08 8.57
N PRO A 146 1.65 -16.06 7.76
CA PRO A 146 1.31 -14.74 8.26
C PRO A 146 -0.03 -14.68 9.02
N ASP A 147 -0.81 -15.76 9.07
CA ASP A 147 -2.01 -15.83 9.91
C ASP A 147 -1.72 -16.25 11.36
N ILE A 148 -0.50 -16.71 11.65
CA ILE A 148 -0.03 -16.94 13.02
C ILE A 148 0.74 -15.69 13.46
N VAL A 149 0.18 -14.95 14.42
CA VAL A 149 0.76 -13.69 14.92
C VAL A 149 1.06 -13.81 16.40
N PHE A 150 2.22 -13.30 16.81
CA PHE A 150 2.62 -13.15 18.21
C PHE A 150 2.57 -11.67 18.57
N GLY A 151 2.06 -11.33 19.75
CA GLY A 151 2.00 -9.96 20.23
C GLY A 151 2.16 -9.89 21.74
N GLY A 152 2.83 -8.83 22.20
CA GLY A 152 3.09 -8.59 23.61
C GLY A 152 2.15 -7.56 24.22
N SER A 153 2.18 -7.49 25.55
CA SER A 153 1.66 -6.39 26.36
C SER A 153 2.59 -6.16 27.56
N TYR A 154 2.41 -5.05 28.28
CA TYR A 154 3.03 -4.87 29.60
C TYR A 154 2.80 -6.06 30.54
N GLY A 155 3.66 -6.18 31.55
CA GLY A 155 3.61 -7.28 32.53
C GLY A 155 4.22 -8.58 32.02
N GLY A 156 4.85 -8.58 30.84
CA GLY A 156 5.42 -9.76 30.21
C GLY A 156 4.39 -10.66 29.50
N ASP A 157 3.16 -10.16 29.30
CA ASP A 157 2.14 -10.86 28.51
C ASP A 157 2.63 -11.05 27.08
N LEU A 158 2.63 -12.28 26.60
CA LEU A 158 2.93 -12.68 25.23
C LEU A 158 1.88 -13.68 24.80
N SER A 159 1.17 -13.35 23.72
CA SER A 159 0.15 -14.24 23.17
C SER A 159 0.37 -14.53 21.70
N MET A 160 -0.21 -15.64 21.25
CA MET A 160 -0.26 -16.07 19.86
C MET A 160 -1.74 -16.15 19.42
N LEU A 161 -2.04 -15.65 18.22
CA LEU A 161 -3.34 -15.75 17.58
C LEU A 161 -3.22 -16.39 16.19
N ASN A 162 -4.06 -17.39 15.93
CA ASN A 162 -4.26 -17.95 14.60
C ASN A 162 -5.51 -17.33 13.95
N HIS A 163 -5.30 -16.45 12.99
CA HIS A 163 -6.37 -15.71 12.32
C HIS A 163 -7.27 -16.57 11.41
N ARG A 164 -6.88 -17.79 11.06
CA ARG A 164 -7.75 -18.70 10.30
C ARG A 164 -8.79 -19.38 11.17
N THR A 165 -8.44 -19.67 12.43
CA THR A 165 -9.30 -20.43 13.36
C THR A 165 -9.88 -19.56 14.48
N GLY A 166 -9.31 -18.38 14.72
CA GLY A 166 -9.61 -17.55 15.89
C GLY A 166 -8.98 -18.07 17.18
N GLU A 167 -8.11 -19.09 17.11
CA GLU A 167 -7.51 -19.69 18.30
C GLU A 167 -6.45 -18.77 18.91
N PHE A 168 -6.68 -18.39 20.16
CA PHE A 168 -5.80 -17.57 20.99
C PHE A 168 -5.09 -18.45 22.03
N ARG A 169 -3.82 -18.13 22.31
CA ARG A 169 -3.02 -18.83 23.31
C ARG A 169 -2.00 -17.90 23.97
N SER A 170 -1.98 -17.85 25.30
CA SER A 170 -0.87 -17.26 26.06
C SER A 170 0.38 -18.14 25.96
N VAL A 171 1.52 -17.52 25.69
CA VAL A 171 2.82 -18.16 25.47
C VAL A 171 3.95 -17.41 26.19
N ASP A 172 3.61 -16.76 27.30
CA ASP A 172 4.50 -15.99 28.16
C ASP A 172 5.78 -16.77 28.49
N PRO A 173 6.97 -16.15 28.40
CA PRO A 173 8.19 -16.82 28.82
C PRO A 173 8.21 -17.13 30.32
N TRP A 174 7.54 -16.31 31.11
CA TRP A 174 7.46 -16.43 32.55
C TRP A 174 6.10 -15.88 33.07
N PRO A 175 5.06 -16.72 33.21
CA PRO A 175 3.70 -16.28 33.55
C PRO A 175 3.55 -16.00 35.06
N ASN A 176 4.38 -15.10 35.59
CA ASN A 176 4.28 -14.59 36.95
C ASN A 176 3.86 -13.12 36.92
N ASN A 177 2.60 -12.85 37.28
CA ASN A 177 2.03 -11.50 37.18
C ASN A 177 2.76 -10.53 38.14
N PRO A 178 3.35 -9.43 37.64
CA PRO A 178 4.17 -8.53 38.45
C PRO A 178 3.38 -7.42 39.17
N MET A 179 2.06 -7.35 39.02
CA MET A 179 1.26 -6.21 39.49
C MET A 179 1.45 -5.95 40.99
N GLY A 180 1.77 -4.71 41.35
CA GLY A 180 1.99 -4.29 42.74
C GLY A 180 3.43 -4.43 43.24
N HIS A 181 4.30 -5.14 42.52
CA HIS A 181 5.70 -5.38 42.91
C HIS A 181 6.68 -4.42 42.24
N GLY A 182 7.79 -4.11 42.93
CA GLY A 182 8.93 -3.48 42.28
C GLY A 182 9.71 -4.49 41.44
N ALA A 183 10.56 -4.01 40.53
CA ALA A 183 11.33 -4.86 39.63
C ALA A 183 12.37 -5.73 40.38
N GLU A 184 12.73 -5.34 41.61
CA GLU A 184 13.64 -6.08 42.48
C GLU A 184 13.10 -7.45 42.91
N ASP A 185 11.78 -7.62 42.95
CA ASP A 185 11.11 -8.86 43.35
C ASP A 185 11.01 -9.88 42.20
N LEU A 186 11.38 -9.51 40.97
CA LEU A 186 11.08 -10.27 39.76
C LEU A 186 12.28 -11.05 39.22
N GLU A 187 12.04 -12.32 38.88
CA GLU A 187 13.03 -13.14 38.16
C GLU A 187 13.21 -12.67 36.71
N HIS A 188 12.12 -12.31 36.04
CA HIS A 188 12.12 -11.72 34.70
C HIS A 188 11.48 -10.34 34.75
N ARG A 189 12.23 -9.33 34.32
CA ARG A 189 11.76 -7.94 34.22
C ARG A 189 11.36 -7.65 32.77
N PHE A 190 10.08 -7.44 32.54
CA PHE A 190 9.54 -7.02 31.24
C PHE A 190 9.02 -5.59 31.37
N GLN A 191 9.34 -4.75 30.39
CA GLN A 191 8.92 -3.35 30.34
C GLN A 191 7.57 -3.23 29.60
N TRP A 192 6.97 -2.03 29.56
CA TRP A 192 5.82 -1.65 28.73
C TRP A 192 5.87 -2.21 27.31
N THR A 193 7.01 -2.06 26.64
CA THR A 193 7.30 -2.67 25.36
C THR A 193 8.55 -3.52 25.48
N TYR A 194 8.53 -4.75 24.96
CA TYR A 194 9.70 -5.60 24.90
C TYR A 194 9.79 -6.35 23.56
N PRO A 195 11.00 -6.68 23.08
CA PRO A 195 11.18 -7.21 21.72
C PRO A 195 10.45 -8.52 21.48
N ILE A 196 9.81 -8.66 20.31
CA ILE A 196 9.28 -9.92 19.78
C ILE A 196 9.69 -9.98 18.32
N VAL A 197 10.73 -10.75 17.99
CA VAL A 197 11.31 -10.76 16.64
C VAL A 197 11.63 -12.17 16.16
N PHE A 198 11.27 -12.47 14.92
CA PHE A 198 11.69 -13.71 14.27
C PHE A 198 13.12 -13.61 13.74
N SER A 199 13.84 -14.72 13.78
CA SER A 199 15.12 -14.86 13.11
C SER A 199 14.97 -14.67 11.60
N PRO A 200 15.84 -13.89 10.93
CA PRO A 200 15.88 -13.83 9.47
C PRO A 200 16.37 -15.15 8.84
N HIS A 201 16.89 -16.09 9.63
CA HIS A 201 17.43 -17.38 9.15
C HIS A 201 16.52 -18.57 9.40
N ASP A 202 15.54 -18.46 10.30
CA ASP A 202 14.64 -19.56 10.66
C ASP A 202 13.25 -19.03 11.03
N PRO A 203 12.21 -19.32 10.23
CA PRO A 203 10.86 -18.81 10.46
C PRO A 203 10.17 -19.42 11.69
N ASN A 204 10.76 -20.42 12.35
CA ASN A 204 10.26 -20.96 13.61
C ASN A 204 11.00 -20.41 14.84
N LEU A 205 12.15 -19.75 14.65
CA LEU A 205 12.95 -19.20 15.74
C LEU A 205 12.47 -17.80 16.08
N LEU A 206 11.83 -17.67 17.24
CA LEU A 206 11.34 -16.40 17.79
C LEU A 206 12.18 -16.02 19.01
N TYR A 207 12.59 -14.75 19.07
CA TYR A 207 13.25 -14.15 20.20
C TYR A 207 12.30 -13.22 20.95
N THR A 208 12.45 -13.20 22.28
CA THR A 208 11.89 -12.17 23.15
C THR A 208 12.88 -11.79 24.23
N CYS A 209 12.69 -10.66 24.91
CA CYS A 209 13.63 -10.20 25.93
C CYS A 209 12.95 -9.72 27.21
N SER A 210 13.51 -10.15 28.34
CA SER A 210 13.40 -9.48 29.64
C SER A 210 14.70 -8.66 29.85
N GLN A 211 15.33 -8.69 31.03
CA GLN A 211 16.78 -8.43 31.15
C GLN A 211 17.67 -9.50 30.47
N PHE A 212 17.07 -10.62 30.06
CA PHE A 212 17.72 -11.72 29.36
C PHE A 212 17.18 -11.83 27.93
N VAL A 213 18.00 -12.35 27.02
CA VAL A 213 17.54 -12.81 25.71
C VAL A 213 17.00 -14.23 25.84
N LEU A 214 15.76 -14.42 25.38
CA LEU A 214 15.01 -15.68 25.41
C LEU A 214 14.67 -16.10 23.99
N LYS A 215 14.66 -17.41 23.73
CA LYS A 215 14.26 -17.94 22.42
C LYS A 215 13.33 -19.14 22.51
N THR A 216 12.49 -19.30 21.49
CA THR A 216 11.65 -20.47 21.26
C THR A 216 11.74 -20.93 19.81
N THR A 217 11.54 -22.23 19.58
CA THR A 217 11.44 -22.82 18.23
C THR A 217 10.15 -23.63 18.03
N ASN A 218 9.24 -23.57 19.00
CA ASN A 218 8.01 -24.38 19.07
C ASN A 218 6.80 -23.52 19.45
N ASN A 219 6.72 -22.32 18.85
CA ASN A 219 5.63 -21.37 19.04
C ASN A 219 5.37 -21.02 20.52
N GLY A 220 6.44 -20.83 21.31
CA GLY A 220 6.35 -20.41 22.70
C GLY A 220 5.93 -21.51 23.69
N GLN A 221 5.89 -22.77 23.27
CA GLN A 221 5.67 -23.90 24.19
C GLN A 221 6.82 -24.06 25.20
N THR A 222 8.05 -23.79 24.78
CA THR A 222 9.19 -23.70 25.69
C THR A 222 10.10 -22.53 25.30
N TRP A 223 10.63 -21.86 26.32
CA TRP A 223 11.57 -20.77 26.20
C TRP A 223 12.93 -21.16 26.79
N ARG A 224 14.02 -20.75 26.12
CA ARG A 224 15.39 -20.95 26.59
C ARG A 224 16.08 -19.61 26.75
N LYS A 225 16.63 -19.37 27.94
CA LYS A 225 17.55 -18.25 28.20
C LYS A 225 18.87 -18.49 27.48
N ILE A 226 19.33 -17.49 26.73
CA ILE A 226 20.58 -17.54 25.96
C ILE A 226 21.49 -16.35 26.25
N SER A 227 21.31 -15.66 27.37
CA SER A 227 22.21 -14.60 27.82
C SER A 227 22.30 -14.54 29.35
N PRO A 228 23.36 -13.93 29.90
CA PRO A 228 23.32 -13.36 31.25
C PRO A 228 22.43 -12.11 31.26
N ASP A 229 22.31 -11.46 32.43
CA ASP A 229 21.68 -10.14 32.53
C ASP A 229 22.53 -9.15 31.71
N LEU A 230 21.94 -8.57 30.66
CA LEU A 230 22.64 -7.69 29.72
C LEU A 230 22.50 -6.21 30.07
N THR A 231 22.08 -5.92 31.30
CA THR A 231 21.76 -4.57 31.80
C THR A 231 22.79 -4.17 32.86
N ARG A 232 22.79 -2.89 33.27
CA ARG A 232 23.60 -2.43 34.41
C ARG A 232 23.15 -3.06 35.71
N ASN A 233 21.87 -3.47 35.79
CA ASN A 233 21.27 -4.10 36.96
C ASN A 233 21.49 -3.27 38.25
N ASP A 234 21.36 -1.96 38.14
CA ASP A 234 21.49 -1.05 39.28
C ASP A 234 20.28 -1.22 40.20
N LYS A 235 20.51 -1.74 41.42
CA LYS A 235 19.43 -2.02 42.35
C LYS A 235 18.73 -0.76 42.87
N SER A 236 19.37 0.40 42.77
CA SER A 236 18.76 1.67 43.20
C SER A 236 17.62 2.13 42.28
N THR A 237 17.53 1.59 41.07
CA THR A 237 16.50 1.97 40.08
C THR A 237 15.37 0.95 39.97
N MET A 238 15.38 -0.12 40.77
CA MET A 238 14.44 -1.24 40.60
C MET A 238 13.23 -1.17 41.54
N GLY A 239 13.29 -0.31 42.56
CA GLY A 239 12.32 -0.25 43.65
C GLY A 239 10.87 0.03 43.24
N SER A 240 9.97 -0.20 44.20
CA SER A 240 8.54 0.18 44.12
C SER A 240 8.29 1.65 43.74
N SER A 241 7.54 1.89 42.66
CA SER A 241 7.23 3.19 42.06
C SER A 241 6.03 3.92 42.71
N GLY A 242 5.82 5.20 42.36
CA GLY A 242 4.70 6.04 42.82
C GLY A 242 4.96 6.87 44.08
N GLY A 243 6.17 6.79 44.64
CA GLY A 243 6.56 7.57 45.81
C GLY A 243 5.87 7.13 47.11
N PRO A 244 5.74 8.00 48.12
CA PRO A 244 5.27 7.61 49.46
C PRO A 244 3.75 7.56 49.62
N LEU A 245 2.98 8.21 48.73
CA LEU A 245 1.52 8.38 48.91
C LEU A 245 0.68 7.33 48.17
N THR A 246 1.02 7.01 46.92
CA THR A 246 0.34 6.00 46.12
C THR A 246 1.34 5.23 45.31
N LYS A 247 1.33 3.91 45.42
CA LYS A 247 2.18 3.07 44.58
C LYS A 247 1.64 2.98 43.16
N ASP A 248 2.54 2.77 42.21
CA ASP A 248 2.20 2.56 40.80
C ASP A 248 3.15 1.53 40.18
N ASN A 249 2.82 0.26 40.42
CA ASN A 249 3.63 -0.87 40.03
C ASN A 249 2.89 -1.70 38.99
N THR A 250 3.05 -1.33 37.73
CA THR A 250 2.35 -1.87 36.57
C THR A 250 3.30 -2.45 35.52
N SER A 251 4.60 -2.51 35.83
CA SER A 251 5.72 -2.88 34.96
C SER A 251 6.12 -1.88 33.87
N VAL A 252 5.35 -0.82 33.67
CA VAL A 252 5.67 0.26 32.73
C VAL A 252 6.96 0.97 33.18
N GLU A 253 7.06 1.15 34.48
CA GLU A 253 8.11 1.84 35.22
C GLU A 253 9.38 1.00 35.43
N TYR A 254 9.40 -0.27 34.98
CA TYR A 254 10.54 -1.14 35.19
C TYR A 254 11.72 -0.74 34.30
N TYR A 255 12.89 -0.69 34.93
CA TYR A 255 14.16 -0.33 34.32
C TYR A 255 15.17 -1.47 34.42
N GLY A 256 16.21 -1.46 33.58
CA GLY A 256 17.19 -2.53 33.52
C GLY A 256 16.62 -3.75 32.81
N THR A 257 16.15 -3.53 31.58
CA THR A 257 15.64 -4.54 30.63
C THR A 257 16.37 -4.46 29.29
N VAL A 258 16.37 -5.54 28.51
CA VAL A 258 16.82 -5.51 27.10
C VAL A 258 15.66 -4.99 26.27
N PHE A 259 15.83 -3.77 25.77
CA PHE A 259 14.78 -3.01 25.08
C PHE A 259 14.75 -3.26 23.57
N THR A 260 15.88 -3.63 22.98
CA THR A 260 15.98 -3.91 21.53
C THR A 260 16.91 -5.10 21.25
N ILE A 261 16.59 -5.85 20.20
CA ILE A 261 17.40 -6.99 19.73
C ILE A 261 17.40 -7.05 18.20
N ALA A 262 18.56 -7.39 17.62
CA ALA A 262 18.71 -7.56 16.18
C ALA A 262 19.64 -8.73 15.86
N GLU A 263 19.12 -9.78 15.22
CA GLU A 263 19.97 -10.82 14.61
C GLU A 263 20.44 -10.36 13.23
N SER A 264 21.74 -10.53 12.94
CA SER A 264 22.29 -10.19 11.64
C SER A 264 21.66 -11.05 10.54
N PRO A 265 21.05 -10.46 9.50
CA PRO A 265 20.56 -11.23 8.35
C PRO A 265 21.71 -11.83 7.51
N ARG A 266 22.97 -11.48 7.79
CA ARG A 266 24.15 -11.95 7.03
C ARG A 266 24.89 -13.10 7.68
N ARG A 267 24.73 -13.30 8.98
CA ARG A 267 25.36 -14.42 9.68
C ARG A 267 24.51 -14.84 10.88
N ARG A 268 23.96 -16.06 10.79
CA ARG A 268 23.22 -16.70 11.89
C ARG A 268 24.05 -16.66 13.18
N GLY A 269 23.39 -16.37 14.29
CA GLY A 269 24.01 -16.37 15.61
C GLY A 269 24.85 -15.12 15.93
N VAL A 270 24.92 -14.14 15.02
CA VAL A 270 25.34 -12.78 15.39
C VAL A 270 24.12 -12.00 15.83
N ILE A 271 24.04 -11.69 17.12
CA ILE A 271 22.88 -11.03 17.71
C ILE A 271 23.36 -9.84 18.53
N TRP A 272 22.73 -8.69 18.32
CA TRP A 272 22.94 -7.46 19.06
C TRP A 272 21.78 -7.27 20.02
N ALA A 273 22.07 -6.79 21.23
CA ALA A 273 21.08 -6.44 22.24
C ALA A 273 21.40 -5.07 22.84
N GLY A 274 20.39 -4.22 23.01
CA GLY A 274 20.49 -2.92 23.65
C GLY A 274 19.55 -2.83 24.85
N SER A 275 20.01 -2.26 25.95
CA SER A 275 19.21 -2.08 27.17
C SER A 275 18.61 -0.67 27.29
N ASP A 276 17.55 -0.56 28.10
CA ASP A 276 16.99 0.72 28.52
C ASP A 276 17.94 1.51 29.45
N ASP A 277 18.89 0.82 30.07
CA ASP A 277 19.91 1.40 30.95
C ASP A 277 21.27 1.67 30.30
N GLY A 278 21.31 1.73 28.97
CA GLY A 278 22.45 2.28 28.24
C GLY A 278 23.64 1.34 28.09
N LEU A 279 23.37 0.05 27.84
CA LEU A 279 24.38 -0.91 27.42
C LEU A 279 24.04 -1.54 26.05
N ILE A 280 25.08 -1.79 25.26
CA ILE A 280 24.99 -2.57 24.01
C ILE A 280 25.87 -3.80 24.14
N HIS A 281 25.30 -4.97 23.85
CA HIS A 281 25.98 -6.26 23.85
C HIS A 281 25.88 -6.96 22.50
N ILE A 282 26.86 -7.80 22.20
CA ILE A 282 26.86 -8.67 21.02
C ILE A 282 27.23 -10.11 21.40
N THR A 283 26.55 -11.07 20.79
CA THR A 283 27.02 -12.47 20.67
C THR A 283 27.31 -12.78 19.21
N GLN A 284 28.32 -13.61 18.96
CA GLN A 284 28.65 -14.11 17.62
C GLN A 284 28.51 -15.64 17.51
N ASN A 285 28.02 -16.29 18.56
CA ASN A 285 27.86 -17.73 18.70
C ASN A 285 26.46 -18.11 19.22
N GLY A 286 25.43 -17.36 18.81
CA GLY A 286 24.03 -17.72 19.07
C GLY A 286 23.62 -17.67 20.54
N GLY A 287 24.34 -16.90 21.36
CA GLY A 287 24.06 -16.66 22.77
C GLY A 287 24.91 -17.46 23.76
N GLU A 288 25.87 -18.27 23.31
CA GLU A 288 26.77 -18.98 24.23
C GLU A 288 27.65 -18.02 25.04
N SER A 289 28.07 -16.91 24.44
CA SER A 289 28.82 -15.84 25.11
C SER A 289 28.44 -14.46 24.57
N TRP A 290 28.47 -13.44 25.43
CA TRP A 290 28.14 -12.06 25.11
C TRP A 290 29.28 -11.12 25.50
N ALA A 291 29.55 -10.12 24.67
CA ALA A 291 30.52 -9.06 24.91
C ALA A 291 29.81 -7.71 25.02
N ASN A 292 30.17 -6.91 26.03
CA ASN A 292 29.75 -5.51 26.12
C ASN A 292 30.57 -4.69 25.12
N VAL A 293 29.87 -4.00 24.23
CA VAL A 293 30.43 -3.22 23.12
C VAL A 293 29.87 -1.80 23.11
N THR A 294 29.48 -1.28 24.28
CA THR A 294 28.88 0.05 24.42
C THR A 294 29.85 1.16 23.97
N PRO A 295 29.43 2.12 23.11
CA PRO A 295 30.26 3.26 22.75
C PRO A 295 30.67 4.07 24.01
N PRO A 296 31.96 4.42 24.18
CA PRO A 296 32.40 5.15 25.38
C PRO A 296 31.80 6.55 25.55
N ASP A 297 31.40 7.19 24.46
CA ASP A 297 30.80 8.54 24.42
C ASP A 297 29.27 8.51 24.46
N MET A 298 28.66 7.33 24.59
CA MET A 298 27.21 7.18 24.74
C MET A 298 26.74 7.68 26.12
N PRO A 299 25.60 8.39 26.22
CA PRO A 299 25.02 8.76 27.51
C PRO A 299 24.83 7.53 28.41
N LYS A 300 25.26 7.65 29.67
CA LYS A 300 25.28 6.51 30.63
C LYS A 300 23.92 5.83 30.76
N TRP A 301 22.83 6.61 30.80
CA TRP A 301 21.46 6.16 31.03
C TRP A 301 20.58 6.30 29.77
N GLY A 302 21.21 6.45 28.60
CA GLY A 302 20.46 6.55 27.35
C GLY A 302 19.80 5.22 26.99
N LEU A 303 18.50 5.24 26.76
CA LEU A 303 17.72 4.13 26.22
C LEU A 303 18.26 3.76 24.84
N VAL A 304 18.77 2.54 24.68
CA VAL A 304 19.11 2.01 23.35
C VAL A 304 17.80 1.62 22.65
N SER A 305 17.15 2.61 22.03
CA SER A 305 15.81 2.49 21.49
C SER A 305 15.74 1.49 20.33
N MET A 306 16.80 1.43 19.51
CA MET A 306 16.83 0.53 18.37
C MET A 306 18.24 0.18 17.92
N ILE A 307 18.45 -1.10 17.55
CA ILE A 307 19.62 -1.54 16.79
C ILE A 307 19.20 -2.08 15.43
N GLU A 308 19.88 -1.67 14.37
CA GLU A 308 19.76 -2.22 13.03
C GLU A 308 21.03 -3.00 12.67
N ALA A 309 20.92 -4.32 12.53
CA ALA A 309 22.00 -5.15 12.00
C ALA A 309 22.03 -5.06 10.48
N SER A 310 23.19 -4.74 9.90
CA SER A 310 23.29 -4.44 8.48
C SER A 310 22.87 -5.62 7.58
N PRO A 311 22.04 -5.38 6.54
CA PRO A 311 21.74 -6.37 5.51
C PRO A 311 22.90 -6.61 4.54
N PHE A 312 24.07 -6.00 4.74
CA PHE A 312 25.21 -6.12 3.83
C PHE A 312 26.48 -6.67 4.47
N ASP A 313 26.65 -6.53 5.79
CA ASP A 313 27.85 -6.97 6.48
C ASP A 313 27.53 -7.44 7.91
N PRO A 314 27.99 -8.63 8.35
CA PRO A 314 27.65 -9.17 9.66
C PRO A 314 28.27 -8.40 10.85
N GLY A 315 29.35 -7.64 10.64
CA GLY A 315 30.01 -6.84 11.66
C GLY A 315 29.52 -5.40 11.74
N THR A 316 28.62 -5.01 10.84
CA THR A 316 28.07 -3.66 10.76
C THR A 316 26.71 -3.57 11.46
N ALA A 317 26.56 -2.58 12.33
CA ALA A 317 25.30 -2.26 12.98
C ALA A 317 25.16 -0.76 13.22
N TYR A 318 23.92 -0.30 13.29
CA TYR A 318 23.56 1.07 13.63
C TYR A 318 22.74 1.06 14.92
N ALA A 319 22.97 2.02 15.80
CA ALA A 319 22.23 2.16 17.06
C ALA A 319 21.63 3.57 17.16
N ALA A 320 20.35 3.66 17.51
CA ALA A 320 19.70 4.89 17.95
C ALA A 320 19.62 4.87 19.48
N VAL A 321 19.89 6.01 20.11
CA VAL A 321 19.89 6.16 21.57
C VAL A 321 19.08 7.40 21.93
N ASP A 322 18.15 7.24 22.85
CA ASP A 322 17.28 8.27 23.37
C ASP A 322 17.67 8.58 24.83
N ASN A 323 17.86 9.86 25.17
CA ASN A 323 18.24 10.29 26.51
C ASN A 323 17.31 11.39 27.05
N HIS A 324 16.14 11.60 26.43
CA HIS A 324 15.27 12.73 26.75
C HIS A 324 14.72 12.69 28.18
N GLU A 325 14.53 11.50 28.77
CA GLU A 325 14.08 11.33 30.16
C GLU A 325 15.09 11.84 31.19
N ASN A 326 16.34 12.08 30.76
CA ASN A 326 17.38 12.73 31.56
C ASN A 326 17.55 14.22 31.23
N ASP A 327 16.53 14.86 30.63
CA ASP A 327 16.54 16.26 30.18
C ASP A 327 17.62 16.56 29.12
N ASP A 328 17.94 15.55 28.29
CA ASP A 328 18.89 15.64 27.18
C ASP A 328 18.21 15.30 25.85
N TYR A 329 17.86 16.35 25.10
CA TYR A 329 17.18 16.25 23.81
C TYR A 329 18.13 16.11 22.60
N ALA A 330 19.43 15.92 22.83
CA ALA A 330 20.39 15.79 21.74
C ALA A 330 20.19 14.48 20.95
N PRO A 331 20.43 14.48 19.63
CA PRO A 331 20.41 13.26 18.85
C PRO A 331 21.65 12.40 19.15
N TYR A 332 21.42 11.09 19.31
CA TYR A 332 22.46 10.08 19.39
C TYR A 332 22.14 8.93 18.42
N ALA A 333 23.00 8.80 17.41
CA ALA A 333 23.07 7.60 16.58
C ALA A 333 24.52 7.24 16.33
N TYR A 334 24.80 5.94 16.27
CA TYR A 334 26.13 5.40 16.10
C TYR A 334 26.15 4.34 15.00
N ILE A 335 27.30 4.19 14.33
CA ILE A 335 27.61 3.08 13.44
C ILE A 335 28.86 2.35 13.93
N THR A 336 28.83 1.02 13.91
CA THR A 336 30.00 0.15 13.99
C THR A 336 30.13 -0.65 12.69
N THR A 337 31.36 -1.07 12.36
CA THR A 337 31.66 -1.94 11.20
C THR A 337 32.56 -3.11 11.57
N ASP A 338 32.82 -3.31 12.86
CA ASP A 338 33.84 -4.22 13.38
C ASP A 338 33.35 -5.04 14.58
N PHE A 339 32.06 -5.38 14.59
CA PHE A 339 31.39 -6.11 15.68
C PHE A 339 31.39 -5.33 17.00
N GLY A 340 31.32 -4.00 16.94
CA GLY A 340 31.16 -3.14 18.11
C GLY A 340 32.48 -2.81 18.81
N LYS A 341 33.64 -3.16 18.22
CA LYS A 341 34.95 -2.78 18.80
C LYS A 341 35.17 -1.27 18.74
N SER A 342 34.63 -0.62 17.71
CA SER A 342 34.60 0.83 17.59
C SER A 342 33.26 1.32 17.07
N TRP A 343 32.90 2.54 17.48
CA TRP A 343 31.68 3.22 17.08
C TRP A 343 31.99 4.64 16.65
N ARG A 344 31.20 5.14 15.68
CA ARG A 344 31.25 6.53 15.22
C ARG A 344 29.87 7.15 15.35
N LYS A 345 29.77 8.30 16.02
CA LYS A 345 28.54 9.09 16.07
C LYS A 345 28.18 9.64 14.67
N ILE A 346 26.91 9.54 14.28
CA ILE A 346 26.40 9.85 12.93
C ILE A 346 25.14 10.70 12.99
N VAL A 347 25.26 11.96 13.44
CA VAL A 347 24.10 12.85 13.68
C VAL A 347 24.14 14.18 12.93
N ASN A 348 25.16 14.42 12.10
CA ASN A 348 25.30 15.71 11.41
C ASN A 348 24.10 15.96 10.49
N GLY A 349 23.49 17.15 10.58
CA GLY A 349 22.29 17.52 9.83
C GLY A 349 20.97 17.25 10.57
N ILE A 350 21.01 16.56 11.71
CA ILE A 350 19.88 16.46 12.65
C ILE A 350 20.02 17.59 13.69
N PRO A 351 18.97 18.38 13.96
CA PRO A 351 19.00 19.43 14.98
C PRO A 351 19.38 18.90 16.36
N SER A 352 20.15 19.66 17.13
CA SER A 352 20.59 19.27 18.49
C SER A 352 19.46 19.26 19.53
N THR A 353 18.25 19.63 19.15
CA THR A 353 17.05 19.73 19.99
C THR A 353 16.01 18.67 19.65
N THR A 354 16.36 17.67 18.84
CA THR A 354 15.47 16.55 18.53
C THR A 354 16.23 15.24 18.71
N PHE A 355 15.70 14.38 19.58
CA PHE A 355 16.28 13.09 19.87
C PHE A 355 15.84 12.05 18.83
N LEU A 356 16.64 10.99 18.71
CA LEU A 356 16.47 9.92 17.74
C LEU A 356 15.78 8.73 18.39
N ARG A 357 14.80 8.16 17.69
CA ARG A 357 14.07 6.97 18.14
C ARG A 357 14.46 5.73 17.35
N VAL A 358 14.76 5.88 16.07
CA VAL A 358 15.04 4.74 15.19
C VAL A 358 16.00 5.14 14.06
N VAL A 359 16.95 4.25 13.73
CA VAL A 359 17.82 4.33 12.53
C VAL A 359 17.77 2.99 11.80
N ARG A 360 17.67 3.06 10.48
CA ARG A 360 17.38 1.93 9.61
C ARG A 360 18.21 2.00 8.34
N GLU A 361 18.91 0.91 7.97
CA GLU A 361 19.69 0.82 6.73
C GLU A 361 18.88 0.18 5.60
N ASP A 362 18.88 0.82 4.43
CA ASP A 362 18.18 0.33 3.23
C ASP A 362 18.59 -1.11 2.89
N ARG A 363 17.63 -1.93 2.47
CA ARG A 363 17.85 -3.37 2.20
C ARG A 363 18.60 -3.65 0.89
N LYS A 364 18.68 -2.68 -0.02
CA LYS A 364 19.24 -2.85 -1.38
C LYS A 364 20.41 -1.93 -1.68
N GLN A 365 20.53 -0.81 -0.97
CA GLN A 365 21.54 0.21 -1.21
C GLN A 365 22.36 0.52 0.05
N ARG A 366 23.61 0.01 0.08
CA ARG A 366 24.56 0.29 1.17
C ARG A 366 24.75 1.80 1.36
N GLY A 367 24.68 2.24 2.61
CA GLY A 367 24.88 3.63 3.01
C GLY A 367 23.69 4.56 2.80
N LEU A 368 22.57 4.08 2.26
CA LEU A 368 21.29 4.77 2.34
C LEU A 368 20.61 4.42 3.67
N LEU A 369 20.38 5.41 4.52
CA LEU A 369 19.77 5.25 5.84
C LEU A 369 18.52 6.12 5.98
N TYR A 370 17.62 5.68 6.85
CA TYR A 370 16.42 6.41 7.25
C TYR A 370 16.39 6.51 8.77
N ALA A 371 15.91 7.62 9.30
CA ALA A 371 15.79 7.85 10.73
C ALA A 371 14.44 8.46 11.10
N GLY A 372 13.90 8.01 12.23
CA GLY A 372 12.74 8.60 12.90
C GLY A 372 13.18 9.34 14.15
N THR A 373 12.63 10.53 14.33
CA THR A 373 12.91 11.44 15.45
C THR A 373 11.61 11.86 16.13
N GLU A 374 11.72 12.62 17.21
CA GLU A 374 10.57 13.25 17.87
C GLU A 374 9.79 14.20 16.95
N THR A 375 10.43 14.78 15.93
CA THR A 375 9.84 15.83 15.10
C THR A 375 9.62 15.44 13.64
N GLY A 376 9.99 14.22 13.25
CA GLY A 376 9.80 13.75 11.87
C GLY A 376 10.85 12.76 11.38
N ALA A 377 10.96 12.63 10.06
CA ALA A 377 11.81 11.65 9.39
C ALA A 377 13.01 12.28 8.66
N TYR A 378 14.13 11.56 8.62
CA TYR A 378 15.37 11.98 7.95
C TYR A 378 15.93 10.86 7.06
N VAL A 379 16.72 11.25 6.07
CA VAL A 379 17.45 10.35 5.16
C VAL A 379 18.92 10.72 5.09
N SER A 380 19.79 9.73 5.00
CA SER A 380 21.22 9.89 4.74
C SER A 380 21.63 9.06 3.53
N PHE A 381 22.42 9.64 2.63
CA PHE A 381 22.94 8.96 1.43
C PHE A 381 24.41 8.53 1.58
N ASN A 382 24.99 8.65 2.78
CA ASN A 382 26.42 8.46 3.03
C ASN A 382 26.69 7.81 4.40
N SER A 383 25.93 6.76 4.74
CA SER A 383 26.10 5.98 5.97
C SER A 383 26.01 6.84 7.25
N GLY A 384 25.09 7.81 7.27
CA GLY A 384 24.82 8.66 8.42
C GLY A 384 25.81 9.80 8.63
N VAL A 385 26.79 9.99 7.72
CA VAL A 385 27.75 11.09 7.85
C VAL A 385 27.05 12.45 7.75
N ASN A 386 26.02 12.57 6.90
CA ASN A 386 25.11 13.71 6.84
C ASN A 386 23.67 13.25 6.64
N TRP A 387 22.75 13.90 7.35
CA TRP A 387 21.31 13.70 7.27
C TRP A 387 20.61 14.92 6.67
N GLN A 388 19.48 14.68 6.04
CA GLN A 388 18.56 15.72 5.57
C GLN A 388 17.10 15.30 5.83
N PRO A 389 16.16 16.25 5.97
CA PRO A 389 14.76 15.91 6.19
C PRO A 389 14.16 15.07 5.05
N LEU A 390 13.32 14.09 5.41
CA LEU A 390 12.47 13.28 4.53
C LEU A 390 10.98 13.51 4.87
N GLN A 391 10.62 14.75 5.20
CA GLN A 391 9.29 15.06 5.75
C GLN A 391 8.16 14.94 4.71
N MET A 392 8.36 15.41 3.48
CA MET A 392 7.33 15.39 2.42
C MET A 392 5.95 15.90 2.91
N ASN A 393 4.89 15.08 2.85
CA ASN A 393 3.55 15.39 3.35
C ASN A 393 3.23 14.73 4.71
N LEU A 394 4.21 14.11 5.37
CA LEU A 394 4.09 13.61 6.73
C LEU A 394 3.91 14.81 7.69
N PRO A 395 2.93 14.81 8.60
CA PRO A 395 2.83 15.82 9.64
C PRO A 395 4.04 15.81 10.58
N LEU A 396 4.30 16.93 11.26
CA LEU A 396 5.23 16.93 12.39
C LEU A 396 4.62 16.05 13.51
N SER A 397 5.23 14.90 13.73
CA SER A 397 4.80 13.91 14.73
C SER A 397 5.99 13.01 15.10
N PRO A 398 6.01 12.46 16.33
CA PRO A 398 7.04 11.51 16.72
C PRO A 398 6.99 10.25 15.85
N ILE A 399 8.15 9.81 15.36
CA ILE A 399 8.32 8.60 14.56
C ILE A 399 9.03 7.57 15.43
N HIS A 400 8.26 6.67 16.05
CA HIS A 400 8.79 5.71 17.02
C HIS A 400 9.53 4.56 16.36
N ASP A 401 9.04 4.09 15.21
CA ASP A 401 9.65 2.97 14.51
C ASP A 401 9.45 3.07 13.00
N LEU A 402 10.34 2.41 12.28
CA LEU A 402 10.38 2.32 10.83
C LEU A 402 10.53 0.84 10.45
N ALA A 403 9.66 0.36 9.57
CA ALA A 403 9.72 -0.97 8.97
C ALA A 403 9.76 -0.89 7.46
N TRP A 404 10.12 -2.01 6.84
CA TRP A 404 10.19 -2.17 5.40
C TRP A 404 9.32 -3.31 4.97
N LYS A 405 8.69 -3.15 3.81
CA LYS A 405 8.18 -4.27 3.07
C LYS A 405 8.39 -4.06 1.58
N ASP A 406 9.06 -5.01 0.96
CA ASP A 406 9.49 -4.93 -0.43
C ASP A 406 10.34 -3.68 -0.70
N ASP A 407 9.76 -2.66 -1.33
CA ASP A 407 10.38 -1.35 -1.58
C ASP A 407 9.60 -0.20 -0.94
N ASP A 408 8.79 -0.47 0.08
CA ASP A 408 8.03 0.56 0.80
C ASP A 408 8.64 0.76 2.19
N LEU A 409 8.68 2.02 2.67
CA LEU A 409 9.07 2.38 4.04
C LEU A 409 7.83 2.73 4.84
N ILE A 410 7.59 2.03 5.93
CA ILE A 410 6.44 2.20 6.80
C ILE A 410 6.90 2.90 8.09
N ALA A 411 6.19 3.94 8.51
CA ALA A 411 6.43 4.65 9.76
C ALA A 411 5.30 4.42 10.76
N ALA A 412 5.66 4.01 11.98
CA ALA A 412 4.81 4.10 13.16
C ALA A 412 4.92 5.50 13.75
N THR A 413 3.80 6.19 13.87
CA THR A 413 3.75 7.52 14.45
C THR A 413 3.02 7.51 15.78
N HIS A 414 3.35 8.46 16.65
CA HIS A 414 2.48 8.82 17.77
C HIS A 414 1.51 9.93 17.33
N GLY A 415 0.24 9.55 17.13
CA GLY A 415 -0.86 10.48 16.90
C GLY A 415 -1.22 10.73 15.44
N ARG A 416 -0.67 9.95 14.48
CA ARG A 416 -0.96 10.05 13.03
C ARG A 416 -1.03 8.69 12.32
N SER A 417 -1.28 7.60 13.05
CA SER A 417 -1.39 6.23 12.53
C SER A 417 -0.12 5.75 11.79
N PHE A 418 -0.25 4.78 10.88
CA PHE A 418 0.83 4.37 9.98
C PHE A 418 0.92 5.29 8.75
N TRP A 419 2.14 5.56 8.30
CA TRP A 419 2.42 6.21 7.03
C TRP A 419 3.30 5.32 6.17
N VAL A 420 3.05 5.29 4.86
CA VAL A 420 3.84 4.50 3.91
C VAL A 420 4.43 5.44 2.87
N LEU A 421 5.76 5.47 2.77
CA LEU A 421 6.44 6.02 1.61
C LEU A 421 6.55 4.91 0.57
N ASP A 422 5.60 4.90 -0.37
CA ASP A 422 5.55 3.92 -1.44
C ASP A 422 6.75 4.06 -2.38
N ASP A 423 7.47 2.96 -2.61
CA ASP A 423 8.55 2.83 -3.60
C ASP A 423 9.79 3.70 -3.33
N LEU A 424 10.75 3.11 -2.62
CA LEU A 424 12.07 3.65 -2.31
C LEU A 424 13.04 3.62 -3.50
N THR A 425 12.67 2.99 -4.62
CA THR A 425 13.56 2.84 -5.79
C THR A 425 14.17 4.17 -6.27
N PRO A 426 13.43 5.31 -6.31
CA PRO A 426 14.02 6.60 -6.64
C PRO A 426 15.12 7.04 -5.66
N LEU A 427 14.93 6.86 -4.34
CA LEU A 427 15.93 7.19 -3.33
C LEU A 427 17.17 6.29 -3.46
N GLN A 428 16.97 4.99 -3.66
CA GLN A 428 18.04 4.03 -3.91
C GLN A 428 18.85 4.38 -5.17
N GLN A 429 18.19 4.84 -6.23
CA GLN A 429 18.83 5.28 -7.46
C GLN A 429 19.55 6.64 -7.34
N LEU A 430 19.05 7.54 -6.50
CA LEU A 430 19.71 8.81 -6.16
C LEU A 430 20.97 8.59 -5.32
N ALA A 431 20.95 7.63 -4.40
CA ALA A 431 22.12 7.27 -3.60
C ALA A 431 23.31 6.81 -4.47
N LYS A 432 23.04 6.25 -5.65
CA LYS A 432 24.07 5.84 -6.62
C LYS A 432 24.59 6.99 -7.49
N SER A 433 23.80 8.05 -7.67
CA SER A 433 24.14 9.20 -8.53
C SER A 433 23.28 10.42 -8.18
N SER A 434 23.94 11.50 -7.78
CA SER A 434 23.32 12.73 -7.24
C SER A 434 23.21 13.89 -8.24
N THR A 435 23.22 13.60 -9.54
CA THR A 435 23.11 14.64 -10.59
C THR A 435 21.76 15.36 -10.52
N LYS A 436 21.76 16.69 -10.63
CA LYS A 436 20.54 17.52 -10.71
C LYS A 436 19.96 17.62 -12.13
N GLU A 437 20.29 16.67 -13.00
CA GLU A 437 19.83 16.63 -14.38
C GLU A 437 18.46 15.96 -14.50
N THR A 438 17.75 16.24 -15.58
CA THR A 438 16.51 15.55 -15.90
C THR A 438 16.75 14.04 -15.99
N ARG A 439 15.99 13.26 -15.21
CA ARG A 439 16.23 11.84 -15.01
C ARG A 439 14.92 11.07 -15.01
N PHE A 440 14.92 9.93 -15.69
CA PHE A 440 13.91 8.90 -15.51
C PHE A 440 14.47 7.85 -14.54
N PHE A 441 13.70 7.50 -13.51
CA PHE A 441 14.08 6.45 -12.58
C PHE A 441 13.59 5.11 -13.12
N GLU A 442 14.46 4.09 -13.10
CA GLU A 442 14.08 2.73 -13.46
C GLU A 442 12.89 2.31 -12.57
N PRO A 443 11.74 1.90 -13.15
CA PRO A 443 10.58 1.54 -12.37
C PRO A 443 10.74 0.13 -11.80
N LYS A 444 10.06 -0.14 -10.67
CA LYS A 444 9.92 -1.51 -10.16
C LYS A 444 9.03 -2.36 -11.07
N ASP A 445 9.19 -3.67 -10.96
CA ASP A 445 8.25 -4.62 -11.54
C ASP A 445 6.84 -4.34 -11.02
N ALA A 446 5.84 -4.48 -11.89
CA ALA A 446 4.47 -4.08 -11.59
C ALA A 446 3.48 -5.19 -11.90
N TYR A 447 2.46 -5.33 -11.07
CA TYR A 447 1.44 -6.36 -11.22
C TYR A 447 0.32 -5.91 -12.16
N ARG A 448 -0.22 -6.85 -12.93
CA ARG A 448 -1.43 -6.74 -13.77
C ARG A 448 -2.70 -6.66 -12.92
N ILE A 449 -2.73 -5.73 -11.96
CA ILE A 449 -3.82 -5.52 -11.01
C ILE A 449 -4.21 -4.04 -11.03
N ARG A 450 -5.48 -3.77 -11.35
CA ARG A 450 -6.07 -2.46 -11.06
C ARG A 450 -6.60 -2.49 -9.64
N TRP A 451 -5.90 -1.82 -8.73
CA TRP A 451 -6.42 -1.53 -7.41
C TRP A 451 -7.45 -0.41 -7.49
N GLY A 452 -8.32 -0.32 -6.51
CA GLY A 452 -9.24 0.81 -6.43
C GLY A 452 -8.49 2.04 -5.90
N GLY A 453 -8.97 3.23 -6.24
CA GLY A 453 -8.29 4.48 -5.85
C GLY A 453 -7.00 4.77 -6.65
N GLY A 454 -6.48 5.98 -6.44
CA GLY A 454 -5.33 6.59 -7.09
C GLY A 454 -5.27 8.07 -6.68
N PHE A 455 -4.08 8.70 -6.72
CA PHE A 455 -3.91 10.10 -6.29
C PHE A 455 -5.02 11.00 -6.87
N GLY A 456 -5.78 11.64 -5.99
CA GLY A 456 -6.80 12.62 -6.39
C GLY A 456 -8.23 12.11 -6.52
N ARG A 457 -8.53 10.84 -6.21
CA ARG A 457 -9.92 10.39 -5.95
C ARG A 457 -10.35 10.62 -4.50
N ARG A 458 -10.02 11.78 -3.92
CA ARG A 458 -10.96 12.39 -2.97
C ARG A 458 -12.13 12.89 -3.81
N GLY A 459 -13.02 11.97 -4.19
CA GLY A 459 -14.36 12.37 -4.59
C GLY A 459 -14.89 13.26 -3.48
N SER A 460 -15.47 14.41 -3.82
CA SER A 460 -16.16 15.27 -2.86
C SER A 460 -17.18 14.42 -2.09
N GLY A 461 -16.81 13.93 -0.91
CA GLY A 461 -17.60 12.96 -0.13
C GLY A 461 -16.83 11.77 0.47
N THR A 462 -15.56 11.50 0.13
CA THR A 462 -14.78 10.51 0.89
C THR A 462 -14.47 11.05 2.28
N ALA A 463 -14.98 10.38 3.32
CA ALA A 463 -14.82 10.76 4.72
C ALA A 463 -13.35 11.00 5.07
N ALA A 464 -13.08 11.94 5.98
CA ALA A 464 -11.74 12.33 6.44
C ALA A 464 -10.91 11.19 7.08
N SER A 465 -11.46 9.98 7.18
CA SER A 465 -10.94 8.80 7.88
C SER A 465 -10.50 7.64 6.97
N VAL A 466 -10.43 7.82 5.64
CA VAL A 466 -10.00 6.77 4.70
C VAL A 466 -8.58 7.03 4.24
N GLY A 467 -7.70 6.02 4.35
CA GLY A 467 -6.33 6.03 3.85
C GLY A 467 -6.26 5.89 2.32
N ASP A 468 -5.24 6.48 1.71
CA ASP A 468 -5.06 6.43 0.25
C ASP A 468 -4.48 5.07 -0.18
N ASN A 469 -4.97 4.54 -1.31
CA ASN A 469 -4.30 3.43 -1.99
C ASN A 469 -3.11 3.96 -2.82
N PRO A 470 -1.97 3.24 -2.87
CA PRO A 470 -0.89 3.53 -3.80
C PRO A 470 -1.33 3.47 -5.27
N MET A 471 -0.57 4.09 -6.16
CA MET A 471 -0.85 4.08 -7.59
C MET A 471 -0.91 2.66 -8.17
N SER A 472 -1.92 2.43 -9.03
CA SER A 472 -2.08 1.20 -9.78
C SER A 472 -1.23 1.18 -11.05
N GLY A 473 -0.84 -0.03 -11.45
CA GLY A 473 -0.08 -0.29 -12.66
C GLY A 473 1.42 -0.01 -12.52
N LEU A 474 2.07 0.23 -13.65
CA LEU A 474 3.46 0.61 -13.73
C LEU A 474 3.61 2.05 -13.24
N VAL A 475 4.26 2.21 -12.09
CA VAL A 475 4.52 3.54 -11.55
C VAL A 475 5.80 4.10 -12.16
N LEU A 476 5.72 5.33 -12.66
CA LEU A 476 6.76 6.01 -13.41
C LEU A 476 7.19 7.25 -12.64
N SER A 477 8.41 7.20 -12.12
CA SER A 477 9.02 8.29 -11.35
C SER A 477 10.09 8.97 -12.18
N TYR A 478 10.15 10.29 -12.16
CA TYR A 478 11.15 11.08 -12.89
C TYR A 478 11.41 12.41 -12.21
N TYR A 479 12.57 13.01 -12.47
CA TYR A 479 12.93 14.34 -12.04
C TYR A 479 13.13 15.23 -13.27
N LEU A 480 12.55 16.42 -13.26
CA LEU A 480 12.77 17.44 -14.27
C LEU A 480 13.63 18.57 -13.68
N ALA A 481 14.77 18.87 -14.30
CA ALA A 481 15.65 19.95 -13.84
C ALA A 481 15.03 21.36 -14.01
N GLN A 482 14.09 21.48 -14.94
CA GLN A 482 13.30 22.68 -15.27
C GLN A 482 11.93 22.25 -15.83
N ASP A 483 10.99 23.17 -15.98
CA ASP A 483 9.72 22.88 -16.64
C ASP A 483 9.96 22.39 -18.07
N ALA A 484 9.19 21.39 -18.50
CA ALA A 484 9.28 20.78 -19.82
C ALA A 484 8.11 21.21 -20.71
N LYS A 485 8.31 21.27 -22.03
CA LYS A 485 7.21 21.54 -22.99
C LYS A 485 6.42 20.26 -23.27
N ASP A 486 7.12 19.14 -23.41
CA ASP A 486 6.53 17.84 -23.63
C ASP A 486 7.19 16.75 -22.78
N VAL A 487 6.35 15.92 -22.18
CA VAL A 487 6.77 14.73 -21.44
C VAL A 487 5.78 13.61 -21.78
N LYS A 488 6.30 12.53 -22.36
CA LYS A 488 5.52 11.34 -22.66
C LYS A 488 6.28 10.07 -22.33
N PHE A 489 5.53 8.98 -22.14
CA PHE A 489 6.07 7.65 -21.95
C PHE A 489 5.60 6.72 -23.06
N GLU A 490 6.54 6.08 -23.75
CA GLU A 490 6.27 5.10 -24.80
C GLU A 490 6.57 3.71 -24.23
N VAL A 491 5.56 2.83 -24.19
CA VAL A 491 5.71 1.45 -23.71
C VAL A 491 5.82 0.52 -24.90
N GLN A 492 6.89 -0.27 -24.89
CA GLN A 492 7.27 -1.23 -25.92
C GLN A 492 7.16 -2.65 -25.39
N ASP A 493 6.66 -3.54 -26.24
CA ASP A 493 6.72 -4.98 -26.00
C ASP A 493 8.11 -5.56 -26.26
N SER A 494 8.27 -6.87 -26.05
CA SER A 494 9.54 -7.58 -26.26
C SER A 494 10.01 -7.60 -27.72
N SER A 495 9.15 -7.27 -28.69
CA SER A 495 9.53 -7.09 -30.10
C SER A 495 10.04 -5.69 -30.42
N GLY A 496 9.95 -4.76 -29.45
CA GLY A 496 10.30 -3.34 -29.63
C GLY A 496 9.16 -2.48 -30.17
N LYS A 497 7.96 -3.05 -30.37
CA LYS A 497 6.81 -2.31 -30.88
C LYS A 497 6.19 -1.46 -29.77
N VAL A 498 6.07 -0.15 -30.02
CA VAL A 498 5.31 0.75 -29.14
C VAL A 498 3.82 0.44 -29.29
N PHE A 499 3.18 -0.01 -28.22
CA PHE A 499 1.73 -0.30 -28.22
C PHE A 499 0.91 0.68 -27.38
N GLN A 500 1.56 1.45 -26.50
CA GLN A 500 0.90 2.44 -25.66
C GLN A 500 1.79 3.68 -25.49
N THR A 501 1.18 4.86 -25.52
CA THR A 501 1.84 6.14 -25.25
C THR A 501 1.03 6.92 -24.23
N LEU A 502 1.67 7.36 -23.14
CA LEU A 502 1.10 8.29 -22.17
C LEU A 502 1.61 9.70 -22.46
N ALA A 503 0.74 10.59 -22.96
CA ALA A 503 1.12 11.95 -23.37
C ALA A 503 0.78 13.06 -22.35
N SER A 504 0.18 12.71 -21.20
CA SER A 504 -0.34 13.66 -20.21
C SER A 504 0.43 13.63 -18.88
N ALA A 505 1.73 13.39 -18.93
CA ALA A 505 2.57 13.38 -17.73
C ALA A 505 2.81 14.81 -17.19
N PRO A 506 2.94 15.00 -15.86
CA PRO A 506 3.35 16.28 -15.28
C PRO A 506 4.59 16.89 -15.93
N LYS A 507 4.58 18.20 -16.15
CA LYS A 507 5.63 18.91 -16.90
C LYS A 507 6.39 19.93 -16.04
N VAL A 508 6.13 19.95 -14.74
CA VAL A 508 6.67 20.93 -13.79
C VAL A 508 8.02 20.45 -13.26
N LYS A 509 8.96 21.38 -13.10
CA LYS A 509 10.25 21.16 -12.44
C LYS A 509 10.10 20.41 -11.12
N GLY A 510 11.05 19.51 -10.85
CA GLY A 510 11.12 18.73 -9.62
C GLY A 510 10.80 17.26 -9.83
N PHE A 511 10.62 16.55 -8.71
CA PHE A 511 10.25 15.14 -8.74
C PHE A 511 8.77 15.00 -9.10
N GLN A 512 8.49 14.10 -10.05
CA GLN A 512 7.18 13.84 -10.60
C GLN A 512 6.91 12.34 -10.61
N ARG A 513 5.63 11.99 -10.49
CA ARG A 513 5.19 10.60 -10.52
C ARG A 513 3.89 10.49 -11.31
N THR A 514 3.77 9.43 -12.10
CA THR A 514 2.55 9.06 -12.81
C THR A 514 2.46 7.53 -12.89
N SER A 515 1.38 6.99 -13.44
CA SER A 515 1.29 5.55 -13.65
C SER A 515 0.65 5.16 -14.98
N ALA A 516 1.03 3.98 -15.46
CA ALA A 516 0.51 3.37 -16.67
C ALA A 516 -0.12 2.02 -16.33
N PHE A 517 -1.36 1.80 -16.75
CA PHE A 517 -1.86 0.43 -16.81
C PHE A 517 -1.72 -0.10 -18.23
N LEU A 518 -1.00 -1.20 -18.39
CA LEU A 518 -0.57 -1.70 -19.69
C LEU A 518 -1.73 -2.33 -20.45
N GLN A 519 -2.10 -1.70 -21.56
CA GLN A 519 -3.22 -2.13 -22.39
C GLN A 519 -2.98 -1.85 -23.86
N TYR A 520 -3.38 -2.79 -24.70
CA TYR A 520 -3.35 -2.70 -26.15
C TYR A 520 -4.67 -2.13 -26.68
N PRO A 521 -4.64 -1.43 -27.83
CA PRO A 521 -5.84 -1.01 -28.53
C PRO A 521 -6.78 -2.19 -28.82
N SER A 522 -8.07 -1.91 -28.81
CA SER A 522 -9.12 -2.86 -29.16
C SER A 522 -9.50 -2.77 -30.65
N TYR A 523 -10.60 -3.42 -31.02
CA TYR A 523 -11.10 -3.40 -32.40
C TYR A 523 -11.62 -2.03 -32.81
N LYS A 524 -11.52 -1.70 -34.10
CA LYS A 524 -12.02 -0.43 -34.64
C LYS A 524 -13.55 -0.42 -34.72
N THR A 525 -14.14 0.76 -34.58
CA THR A 525 -15.58 1.01 -34.74
C THR A 525 -15.86 1.89 -35.95
N PHE A 526 -17.13 2.07 -36.30
CA PHE A 526 -17.58 3.05 -37.30
C PHE A 526 -18.70 3.93 -36.73
N PRO A 527 -18.94 5.13 -37.30
CA PRO A 527 -19.98 6.05 -36.82
C PRO A 527 -21.37 5.41 -36.80
N GLY A 528 -22.08 5.56 -35.67
CA GLY A 528 -23.42 5.00 -35.48
C GLY A 528 -23.48 3.49 -35.25
N MET A 529 -22.35 2.84 -34.96
CA MET A 529 -22.32 1.42 -34.60
C MET A 529 -23.00 1.20 -33.24
N ILE A 530 -24.00 0.32 -33.21
CA ILE A 530 -24.69 -0.14 -32.02
C ILE A 530 -24.38 -1.62 -31.84
N VAL A 531 -23.82 -1.98 -30.68
CA VAL A 531 -23.51 -3.36 -30.30
C VAL A 531 -24.08 -3.64 -28.92
N TRP A 532 -24.80 -4.76 -28.79
CA TRP A 532 -25.35 -5.21 -27.51
C TRP A 532 -24.27 -5.79 -26.60
N SER A 533 -23.32 -6.52 -27.20
CA SER A 533 -22.32 -7.32 -26.48
C SER A 533 -21.21 -6.51 -25.78
N GLY A 534 -21.35 -5.18 -25.75
CA GLY A 534 -20.34 -4.25 -25.23
C GLY A 534 -19.51 -3.61 -26.35
N GLY A 535 -19.15 -2.34 -26.15
CA GLY A 535 -18.24 -1.63 -27.04
C GLY A 535 -16.78 -2.09 -26.88
N PRO A 536 -15.86 -1.57 -27.70
CA PRO A 536 -14.44 -1.94 -27.61
C PRO A 536 -13.88 -1.66 -26.22
N SER A 537 -13.28 -2.68 -25.61
CA SER A 537 -12.54 -2.55 -24.35
C SER A 537 -11.04 -2.84 -24.58
N PRO A 538 -10.12 -2.13 -23.89
CA PRO A 538 -8.69 -2.35 -24.04
C PRO A 538 -8.28 -3.78 -23.67
N ILE A 539 -7.35 -4.36 -24.43
CA ILE A 539 -6.83 -5.71 -24.17
C ILE A 539 -5.65 -5.58 -23.22
N LEU A 540 -5.75 -6.15 -22.03
CA LEU A 540 -4.67 -6.04 -21.04
C LEU A 540 -3.41 -6.77 -21.52
N ALA A 541 -2.25 -6.11 -21.37
CA ALA A 541 -0.98 -6.73 -21.69
C ALA A 541 -0.76 -8.01 -20.86
N PRO A 542 -0.24 -9.10 -21.45
CA PRO A 542 0.05 -10.33 -20.73
C PRO A 542 1.28 -10.17 -19.83
N PRO A 543 1.50 -11.06 -18.85
CA PRO A 543 2.74 -11.07 -18.10
C PRO A 543 3.96 -11.22 -19.02
N GLY A 544 5.04 -10.50 -18.73
CA GLY A 544 6.24 -10.51 -19.56
C GLY A 544 7.19 -9.35 -19.31
N GLU A 545 8.26 -9.27 -20.10
CA GLU A 545 9.22 -8.17 -20.07
C GLU A 545 8.82 -7.07 -21.05
N TYR A 546 8.92 -5.82 -20.59
CA TYR A 546 8.56 -4.63 -21.34
C TYR A 546 9.65 -3.57 -21.20
N THR A 547 9.69 -2.64 -22.15
CA THR A 547 10.53 -1.45 -22.08
C THR A 547 9.66 -0.21 -22.03
N VAL A 548 9.91 0.68 -21.09
CA VAL A 548 9.29 2.01 -21.07
C VAL A 548 10.34 3.05 -21.38
N THR A 549 10.01 3.97 -22.29
CA THR A 549 10.88 5.09 -22.67
C THR A 549 10.21 6.40 -22.30
N MET A 550 10.82 7.15 -21.39
CA MET A 550 10.49 8.56 -21.17
C MET A 550 11.06 9.39 -22.31
N VAL A 551 10.25 10.28 -22.88
CA VAL A 551 10.64 11.31 -23.84
C VAL A 551 10.29 12.65 -23.22
N ALA A 552 11.30 13.45 -22.86
CA ALA A 552 11.13 14.79 -22.30
C ALA A 552 11.89 15.80 -23.16
N ASP A 553 11.18 16.72 -23.83
CA ASP A 553 11.74 17.70 -24.77
C ASP A 553 12.75 17.10 -25.78
N GLY A 554 12.46 15.90 -26.27
CA GLY A 554 13.31 15.16 -27.22
C GLY A 554 14.39 14.28 -26.59
N VAL A 555 14.69 14.43 -25.29
CA VAL A 555 15.61 13.54 -24.57
C VAL A 555 14.92 12.22 -24.25
N ARG A 556 15.53 11.10 -24.66
CA ARG A 556 14.99 9.74 -24.48
C ARG A 556 15.76 8.99 -23.41
N LYS A 557 15.05 8.39 -22.46
CA LYS A 557 15.60 7.49 -21.43
C LYS A 557 14.71 6.26 -21.31
N SER A 558 15.29 5.08 -21.43
CA SER A 558 14.56 3.82 -21.43
C SER A 558 14.93 2.97 -20.20
N ALA A 559 13.95 2.23 -19.69
CA ALA A 559 14.13 1.25 -18.63
C ALA A 559 13.31 0.00 -18.93
N LYS A 560 13.82 -1.15 -18.50
CA LYS A 560 13.11 -2.44 -18.58
C LYS A 560 12.40 -2.73 -17.25
N PHE A 561 11.29 -3.46 -17.32
CA PHE A 561 10.56 -3.94 -16.15
C PHE A 561 9.78 -5.20 -16.51
N LYS A 562 9.36 -5.95 -15.49
CA LYS A 562 8.43 -7.07 -15.63
C LYS A 562 7.01 -6.64 -15.30
N TRP A 563 6.09 -7.03 -16.16
CA TRP A 563 4.65 -6.99 -15.88
C TRP A 563 4.25 -8.35 -15.33
N LEU A 564 3.90 -8.40 -14.05
CA LEU A 564 3.71 -9.62 -13.29
C LEU A 564 2.24 -10.00 -13.20
N ARG A 565 1.97 -11.30 -13.17
CA ARG A 565 0.65 -11.86 -12.84
C ARG A 565 0.27 -11.54 -11.40
N ASP A 566 -1.02 -11.32 -11.14
CA ASP A 566 -1.55 -11.26 -9.77
C ASP A 566 -1.30 -12.59 -9.05
N PRO A 567 -0.47 -12.62 -7.98
CA PRO A 567 -0.09 -13.86 -7.32
C PRO A 567 -1.27 -14.57 -6.63
N ARG A 568 -2.41 -13.88 -6.45
CA ARG A 568 -3.64 -14.45 -5.88
C ARG A 568 -4.46 -15.24 -6.89
N ASN A 569 -4.25 -15.03 -8.19
CA ASN A 569 -4.96 -15.77 -9.22
C ASN A 569 -4.50 -17.23 -9.26
N SER A 570 -5.36 -18.14 -9.73
CA SER A 570 -4.99 -19.55 -9.97
C SER A 570 -4.37 -19.80 -11.36
N SER A 571 -4.63 -18.93 -12.34
CA SER A 571 -4.11 -19.05 -13.71
C SER A 571 -2.61 -18.89 -13.81
N THR A 572 -2.01 -19.46 -14.85
CA THR A 572 -0.57 -19.35 -15.15
C THR A 572 -0.27 -18.15 -16.06
N ASP A 573 1.01 -17.77 -16.18
CA ASP A 573 1.44 -16.77 -17.15
C ASP A 573 1.10 -17.19 -18.60
N ALA A 574 1.20 -18.50 -18.90
CA ALA A 574 0.84 -19.05 -20.20
C ALA A 574 -0.65 -18.86 -20.53
N ASP A 575 -1.53 -19.06 -19.55
CA ASP A 575 -2.98 -18.85 -19.72
C ASP A 575 -3.30 -17.39 -20.07
N LEU A 576 -2.61 -16.44 -19.42
CA LEU A 576 -2.82 -15.00 -19.66
C LEU A 576 -2.21 -14.55 -20.99
N VAL A 577 -1.10 -15.15 -21.42
CA VAL A 577 -0.54 -14.96 -22.76
C VAL A 577 -1.51 -15.49 -23.82
N GLU A 578 -2.15 -16.64 -23.60
CA GLU A 578 -3.13 -17.21 -24.51
C GLU A 578 -4.40 -16.35 -24.59
N GLN A 579 -4.89 -15.86 -23.43
CA GLN A 579 -6.00 -14.90 -23.38
C GLN A 579 -5.69 -13.66 -24.22
N PHE A 580 -4.50 -13.08 -24.06
CA PHE A 580 -4.06 -11.92 -24.83
C PHE A 580 -4.05 -12.20 -26.34
N LYS A 581 -3.43 -13.31 -26.76
CA LYS A 581 -3.34 -13.70 -28.17
C LYS A 581 -4.71 -13.91 -28.78
N PHE A 582 -5.59 -14.63 -28.09
CA PHE A 582 -6.96 -14.86 -28.54
C PHE A 582 -7.72 -13.54 -28.72
N LEU A 583 -7.67 -12.64 -27.72
CA LEU A 583 -8.33 -11.34 -27.79
C LEU A 583 -7.80 -10.47 -28.93
N GLN A 584 -6.48 -10.46 -29.19
CA GLN A 584 -5.90 -9.78 -30.34
C GLN A 584 -6.44 -10.34 -31.66
N THR A 585 -6.56 -11.68 -31.78
CA THR A 585 -7.12 -12.34 -32.96
C THR A 585 -8.59 -12.00 -33.17
N VAL A 586 -9.43 -12.10 -32.12
CA VAL A 586 -10.85 -11.72 -32.19
C VAL A 586 -11.00 -10.25 -32.53
N SER A 587 -10.17 -9.37 -31.93
CA SER A 587 -10.16 -7.93 -32.19
C SER A 587 -9.80 -7.58 -33.64
N ALA A 588 -8.79 -8.24 -34.21
CA ALA A 588 -8.42 -8.07 -35.61
C ALA A 588 -9.55 -8.52 -36.54
N ARG A 589 -10.22 -9.63 -36.22
CA ARG A 589 -11.35 -10.14 -37.00
C ARG A 589 -12.58 -9.21 -36.92
N LEU A 590 -12.86 -8.67 -35.74
CA LEU A 590 -13.88 -7.63 -35.53
C LEU A 590 -13.59 -6.36 -36.31
N THR A 591 -12.33 -5.92 -36.31
CA THR A 591 -11.89 -4.76 -37.10
C THR A 591 -12.16 -5.00 -38.58
N THR A 592 -11.83 -6.19 -39.10
CA THR A 592 -12.12 -6.57 -40.49
C THR A 592 -13.62 -6.49 -40.79
N ALA A 593 -14.48 -7.01 -39.90
CA ALA A 593 -15.93 -6.93 -40.06
C ALA A 593 -16.42 -5.47 -40.13
N ASN A 594 -15.96 -4.63 -39.21
CA ASN A 594 -16.39 -3.23 -39.10
C ASN A 594 -15.85 -2.35 -40.25
N GLU A 595 -14.61 -2.60 -40.70
CA GLU A 595 -14.04 -1.94 -41.87
C GLU A 595 -14.76 -2.34 -43.16
N SER A 596 -15.21 -3.60 -43.30
CA SER A 596 -16.03 -4.03 -44.44
C SER A 596 -17.38 -3.32 -44.51
N VAL A 597 -18.04 -3.08 -43.37
CA VAL A 597 -19.27 -2.26 -43.33
C VAL A 597 -18.99 -0.84 -43.79
N THR A 598 -17.89 -0.25 -43.32
CA THR A 598 -17.46 1.10 -43.74
C THR A 598 -17.18 1.14 -45.24
N ARG A 599 -16.47 0.13 -45.77
CA ARG A 599 -16.17 -0.04 -47.19
C ARG A 599 -17.45 -0.12 -48.03
N ILE A 600 -18.41 -0.94 -47.63
CA ILE A 600 -19.71 -1.08 -48.32
C ILE A 600 -20.45 0.26 -48.36
N ARG A 601 -20.50 0.99 -47.25
CA ARG A 601 -21.15 2.31 -47.18
C ARG A 601 -20.47 3.33 -48.09
N THR A 602 -19.14 3.34 -48.15
CA THR A 602 -18.37 4.19 -49.06
C THR A 602 -18.66 3.83 -50.52
N LEU A 603 -18.64 2.54 -50.87
CA LEU A 603 -18.97 2.08 -52.23
C LEU A 603 -20.38 2.49 -52.64
N ARG A 604 -21.37 2.33 -51.75
CA ARG A 604 -22.75 2.73 -52.00
C ARG A 604 -22.84 4.24 -52.27
N SER A 605 -22.25 5.06 -51.39
CA SER A 605 -22.25 6.52 -51.53
C SER A 605 -21.53 7.00 -52.80
N ASN A 606 -20.41 6.39 -53.15
CA ASN A 606 -19.66 6.75 -54.34
C ASN A 606 -20.39 6.30 -55.62
N LEU A 607 -21.06 5.14 -55.59
CA LEU A 607 -21.93 4.71 -56.66
C LEU A 607 -23.13 5.65 -56.84
N ASP A 608 -23.75 6.13 -55.75
CA ASP A 608 -24.82 7.13 -55.82
C ASP A 608 -24.37 8.38 -56.58
N LYS A 609 -23.21 8.92 -56.19
CA LYS A 609 -22.64 10.11 -56.85
C LYS A 609 -22.31 9.87 -58.32
N ALA A 610 -21.73 8.71 -58.64
CA ALA A 610 -21.38 8.36 -60.01
C ALA A 610 -22.62 8.18 -60.90
N LEU A 611 -23.69 7.59 -60.39
CA LEU A 611 -24.95 7.45 -61.12
C LEU A 611 -25.63 8.80 -61.35
N GLU A 612 -25.62 9.69 -60.37
CA GLU A 612 -26.13 11.06 -60.55
C GLU A 612 -25.35 11.83 -61.61
N GLU A 613 -24.03 11.65 -61.69
CA GLU A 613 -23.22 12.24 -62.75
C GLU A 613 -23.49 11.60 -64.12
N ALA A 614 -23.59 10.26 -64.17
CA ALA A 614 -23.88 9.53 -65.40
C ALA A 614 -25.26 9.90 -65.97
N LYS A 615 -26.26 10.12 -65.11
CA LYS A 615 -27.62 10.52 -65.49
C LYS A 615 -27.67 11.92 -66.10
N LYS A 616 -26.79 12.84 -65.67
CA LYS A 616 -26.64 14.16 -66.30
C LYS A 616 -26.07 14.08 -67.72
N LYS A 617 -25.35 13.01 -68.05
CA LYS A 617 -24.71 12.78 -69.35
C LYS A 617 -25.56 11.94 -70.31
N GLY A 618 -26.73 11.45 -69.88
CA GLY A 618 -27.67 10.69 -70.71
C GLY A 618 -28.42 9.61 -69.94
N ASP A 619 -29.28 8.85 -70.63
CA ASP A 619 -30.03 7.75 -70.03
C ASP A 619 -29.09 6.63 -69.53
N LEU A 620 -29.36 6.10 -68.33
CA LEU A 620 -28.50 5.12 -67.66
C LEU A 620 -28.55 3.75 -68.33
N GLY A 621 -29.64 3.38 -69.00
CA GLY A 621 -29.74 2.10 -69.72
C GLY A 621 -29.39 0.89 -68.82
N SER A 622 -28.51 0.00 -69.32
CA SER A 622 -28.06 -1.19 -68.57
C SER A 622 -27.31 -0.88 -67.27
N LEU A 623 -26.73 0.33 -67.14
CA LEU A 623 -25.97 0.74 -65.95
C LEU A 623 -26.87 0.81 -64.70
N ASP A 624 -28.13 1.18 -64.87
CA ASP A 624 -29.10 1.27 -63.78
C ASP A 624 -29.37 -0.13 -63.19
N GLY A 625 -29.67 -1.10 -64.04
CA GLY A 625 -29.88 -2.49 -63.65
C GLY A 625 -28.65 -3.12 -63.01
N MET A 626 -27.46 -2.93 -63.61
CA MET A 626 -26.19 -3.43 -63.04
C MET A 626 -25.92 -2.85 -61.66
N SER A 627 -26.16 -1.55 -61.49
CA SER A 627 -25.96 -0.85 -60.22
C SER A 627 -26.98 -1.26 -59.15
N ALA A 628 -28.23 -1.50 -59.54
CA ALA A 628 -29.25 -2.02 -58.65
C ALA A 628 -28.89 -3.43 -58.13
N THR A 629 -28.41 -4.31 -59.01
CA THR A 629 -27.93 -5.66 -58.63
C THR A 629 -26.75 -5.58 -57.66
N PHE A 630 -25.74 -4.77 -57.97
CA PHE A 630 -24.57 -4.60 -57.10
C PHE A 630 -24.96 -4.03 -55.73
N ARG A 631 -25.84 -3.01 -55.70
CA ARG A 631 -26.37 -2.44 -54.45
C ARG A 631 -27.08 -3.48 -53.60
N ALA A 632 -27.92 -4.30 -54.22
CA ALA A 632 -28.61 -5.37 -53.51
C ALA A 632 -27.61 -6.40 -52.96
N GLY A 633 -26.58 -6.75 -53.72
CA GLY A 633 -25.48 -7.63 -53.30
C GLY A 633 -24.75 -7.10 -52.07
N ILE A 634 -24.18 -5.90 -52.15
CA ILE A 634 -23.42 -5.31 -51.03
C ILE A 634 -24.31 -5.03 -49.81
N THR A 635 -25.60 -4.76 -50.00
CA THR A 635 -26.55 -4.58 -48.88
C THR A 635 -26.81 -5.87 -48.13
N LYS A 636 -26.98 -7.01 -48.84
CA LYS A 636 -27.09 -8.32 -48.19
C LYS A 636 -25.85 -8.66 -47.36
N VAL A 637 -24.66 -8.35 -47.89
CA VAL A 637 -23.40 -8.52 -47.17
C VAL A 637 -23.36 -7.62 -45.92
N GLU A 638 -23.70 -6.34 -46.04
CA GLU A 638 -23.75 -5.42 -44.89
C GLU A 638 -24.71 -5.94 -43.81
N GLU A 639 -25.91 -6.37 -44.20
CA GLU A 639 -26.94 -6.87 -43.28
C GLU A 639 -26.58 -8.21 -42.62
N ALA A 640 -25.69 -9.00 -43.24
CA ALA A 640 -25.14 -10.20 -42.63
C ALA A 640 -24.05 -9.87 -41.60
N ILE A 641 -23.25 -8.83 -41.86
CA ILE A 641 -22.15 -8.41 -40.98
C ILE A 641 -22.66 -7.54 -39.82
N TYR A 642 -23.55 -6.59 -40.07
CA TYR A 642 -24.06 -5.59 -39.12
C TYR A 642 -25.58 -5.41 -39.21
N GLN A 643 -26.24 -5.19 -38.07
CA GLN A 643 -27.69 -4.94 -38.02
C GLN A 643 -28.01 -3.48 -38.38
N THR A 644 -28.33 -3.24 -39.65
CA THR A 644 -28.58 -1.89 -40.20
C THR A 644 -29.84 -1.21 -39.68
N LYS A 645 -30.77 -1.97 -39.08
CA LYS A 645 -32.02 -1.45 -38.50
C LYS A 645 -31.82 -0.77 -37.14
N ASN A 646 -30.69 -0.98 -36.47
CA ASN A 646 -30.44 -0.40 -35.16
C ASN A 646 -30.34 1.14 -35.23
N LYS A 647 -31.10 1.82 -34.37
CA LYS A 647 -31.12 3.28 -34.12
C LYS A 647 -30.94 3.62 -32.65
N SER A 648 -31.22 2.69 -31.73
CA SER A 648 -31.07 2.80 -30.29
C SER A 648 -30.35 1.59 -29.70
N GLY A 649 -29.70 1.77 -28.54
CA GLY A 649 -28.95 0.70 -27.85
C GLY A 649 -29.79 -0.52 -27.43
N GLN A 650 -31.12 -0.40 -27.42
CA GLN A 650 -32.05 -1.49 -27.07
C GLN A 650 -32.67 -2.18 -28.30
N ASP A 651 -32.45 -1.68 -29.51
CA ASP A 651 -32.95 -2.29 -30.74
C ASP A 651 -32.43 -3.72 -31.01
N PRO A 652 -31.24 -4.13 -30.52
CA PRO A 652 -30.82 -5.53 -30.60
C PRO A 652 -31.80 -6.56 -30.00
N LEU A 653 -32.76 -6.13 -29.15
CA LEU A 653 -33.85 -6.97 -28.65
C LEU A 653 -34.93 -7.22 -29.72
N ASN A 654 -35.16 -6.25 -30.61
CA ASN A 654 -36.15 -6.31 -31.68
C ASN A 654 -35.58 -6.90 -32.97
N TYR A 655 -34.29 -6.68 -33.23
CA TYR A 655 -33.60 -7.09 -34.44
C TYR A 655 -32.39 -7.95 -34.10
N PRO A 656 -32.36 -9.24 -34.49
CA PRO A 656 -31.28 -10.14 -34.14
C PRO A 656 -29.89 -9.59 -34.48
N ILE A 657 -28.96 -9.70 -33.53
CA ILE A 657 -27.57 -9.28 -33.70
C ILE A 657 -26.87 -10.05 -34.83
N ARG A 658 -25.90 -9.40 -35.47
CA ARG A 658 -25.18 -9.91 -36.65
C ARG A 658 -23.74 -10.27 -36.31
N LEU A 659 -22.96 -10.69 -37.32
CA LEU A 659 -21.64 -11.30 -37.12
C LEU A 659 -20.69 -10.43 -36.30
N ASN A 660 -20.68 -9.11 -36.52
CA ASN A 660 -19.79 -8.23 -35.78
C ASN A 660 -20.14 -8.17 -34.28
N ASP A 661 -21.42 -8.07 -33.92
CA ASP A 661 -21.85 -8.04 -32.52
C ASP A 661 -21.69 -9.42 -31.85
N LYS A 662 -21.95 -10.52 -32.57
CA LYS A 662 -21.68 -11.88 -32.05
C LYS A 662 -20.18 -12.10 -31.76
N LEU A 663 -19.29 -11.64 -32.65
CA LEU A 663 -17.85 -11.67 -32.41
C LEU A 663 -17.46 -10.76 -31.23
N ALA A 664 -18.13 -9.62 -31.04
CA ALA A 664 -17.93 -8.77 -29.87
C ALA A 664 -18.37 -9.47 -28.58
N GLY A 665 -19.39 -10.33 -28.63
CA GLY A 665 -19.78 -11.23 -27.55
C GLY A 665 -18.69 -12.22 -27.18
N VAL A 666 -18.03 -12.84 -28.17
CA VAL A 666 -16.88 -13.73 -27.92
C VAL A 666 -15.72 -12.96 -27.28
N PHE A 667 -15.42 -11.76 -27.80
CA PHE A 667 -14.39 -10.89 -27.24
C PHE A 667 -14.69 -10.53 -25.78
N SER A 668 -15.91 -10.06 -25.50
CA SER A 668 -16.36 -9.68 -24.17
C SER A 668 -16.28 -10.86 -23.19
N ASN A 669 -16.77 -12.03 -23.60
CA ASN A 669 -16.70 -13.27 -22.82
C ASN A 669 -15.26 -13.65 -22.47
N ALA A 670 -14.37 -13.73 -23.46
CA ALA A 670 -12.98 -14.12 -23.25
C ALA A 670 -12.14 -13.07 -22.50
N SER A 671 -12.57 -11.80 -22.53
CA SER A 671 -11.92 -10.72 -21.78
C SER A 671 -12.26 -10.71 -20.29
N SER A 672 -13.27 -11.48 -19.89
CA SER A 672 -13.70 -11.56 -18.49
C SER A 672 -12.73 -12.38 -17.66
N GLY A 673 -12.29 -11.82 -16.52
CA GLY A 673 -11.37 -12.47 -15.60
C GLY A 673 -9.95 -12.64 -16.15
N ASN A 674 -9.16 -13.42 -15.43
CA ASN A 674 -7.75 -13.64 -15.70
C ASN A 674 -7.51 -15.12 -15.99
N PHE A 675 -8.04 -15.65 -17.10
CA PHE A 675 -8.00 -17.07 -17.44
C PHE A 675 -7.71 -17.27 -18.92
N ARG A 676 -7.23 -18.47 -19.27
CA ARG A 676 -7.21 -18.93 -20.65
C ARG A 676 -8.65 -18.88 -21.22
N PRO A 677 -8.85 -18.48 -22.48
CA PRO A 677 -10.17 -18.58 -23.11
C PRO A 677 -10.68 -20.02 -23.06
N THR A 678 -11.98 -20.18 -22.88
CA THR A 678 -12.58 -21.52 -22.89
C THR A 678 -12.47 -22.14 -24.28
N ASP A 679 -12.44 -23.47 -24.35
CA ASP A 679 -12.44 -24.17 -25.65
C ASP A 679 -13.68 -23.78 -26.48
N GLN A 680 -14.84 -23.56 -25.85
CA GLN A 680 -16.04 -23.07 -26.52
C GLN A 680 -15.90 -21.64 -27.08
N ALA A 681 -15.11 -20.76 -26.45
CA ALA A 681 -14.83 -19.45 -27.01
C ALA A 681 -14.05 -19.57 -28.33
N HIS A 682 -13.10 -20.51 -28.41
CA HIS A 682 -12.38 -20.83 -29.64
C HIS A 682 -13.32 -21.41 -30.71
N GLU A 683 -14.14 -22.41 -30.37
CA GLU A 683 -15.09 -23.03 -31.30
C GLU A 683 -16.08 -22.01 -31.89
N VAL A 684 -16.66 -21.15 -31.04
CA VAL A 684 -17.60 -20.11 -31.47
C VAL A 684 -16.87 -19.04 -32.30
N PHE A 685 -15.64 -18.68 -31.93
CA PHE A 685 -14.83 -17.78 -32.76
C PHE A 685 -14.61 -18.35 -34.16
N GLU A 686 -14.18 -19.61 -34.29
CA GLU A 686 -13.96 -20.25 -35.59
C GLU A 686 -15.25 -20.32 -36.41
N LEU A 687 -16.37 -20.67 -35.78
CA LEU A 687 -17.69 -20.69 -36.44
C LEU A 687 -18.06 -19.30 -37.01
N LEU A 688 -18.01 -18.26 -36.17
CA LEU A 688 -18.39 -16.91 -36.57
C LEU A 688 -17.39 -16.29 -37.55
N SER A 689 -16.10 -16.57 -37.37
CA SER A 689 -15.03 -16.16 -38.28
C SER A 689 -15.20 -16.80 -39.65
N GLY A 690 -15.56 -18.09 -39.71
CA GLY A 690 -15.89 -18.78 -40.96
C GLY A 690 -17.11 -18.17 -41.66
N GLN A 691 -18.16 -17.84 -40.91
CA GLN A 691 -19.36 -17.16 -41.46
C GLN A 691 -19.02 -15.77 -42.01
N LEU A 692 -18.16 -15.01 -41.33
CA LEU A 692 -17.67 -13.72 -41.83
C LEU A 692 -16.85 -13.90 -43.10
N GLU A 693 -16.01 -14.93 -43.19
CA GLU A 693 -15.18 -15.21 -44.37
C GLU A 693 -16.03 -15.40 -45.63
N VAL A 694 -17.19 -16.06 -45.51
CA VAL A 694 -18.14 -16.19 -46.62
C VAL A 694 -18.61 -14.82 -47.12
N GLN A 695 -18.94 -13.91 -46.20
CA GLN A 695 -19.41 -12.56 -46.54
C GLN A 695 -18.29 -11.69 -47.16
N LEU A 696 -17.05 -11.82 -46.67
CA LEU A 696 -15.90 -11.12 -47.22
C LEU A 696 -15.56 -11.59 -48.64
N LYS A 697 -15.64 -12.90 -48.90
CA LYS A 697 -15.45 -13.47 -50.25
C LYS A 697 -16.54 -13.03 -51.22
N GLU A 698 -17.80 -12.97 -50.77
CA GLU A 698 -18.89 -12.47 -51.60
C GLU A 698 -18.71 -10.98 -51.93
N LEU A 699 -18.32 -10.15 -50.95
CA LEU A 699 -17.99 -8.74 -51.20
C LEU A 699 -16.87 -8.60 -52.24
N ALA A 700 -15.77 -9.36 -52.08
CA ALA A 700 -14.65 -9.34 -53.01
C ALA A 700 -15.06 -9.77 -54.43
N LYS A 701 -15.96 -10.76 -54.56
CA LYS A 701 -16.51 -11.20 -55.84
C LYS A 701 -17.38 -10.11 -56.49
N LEU A 702 -18.27 -9.48 -55.71
CA LEU A 702 -19.09 -8.36 -56.19
C LEU A 702 -18.22 -7.21 -56.70
N GLU A 703 -17.14 -6.89 -56.00
CA GLU A 703 -16.18 -5.87 -56.45
C GLU A 703 -15.40 -6.30 -57.72
N ALA A 704 -14.92 -7.53 -57.77
CA ALA A 704 -14.09 -8.01 -58.89
C ALA A 704 -14.87 -8.19 -60.20
N VAL A 705 -16.17 -8.52 -60.11
CA VAL A 705 -17.02 -8.83 -61.27
C VAL A 705 -17.97 -7.67 -61.56
N GLU A 706 -18.88 -7.36 -60.63
CA GLU A 706 -19.97 -6.43 -60.89
C GLU A 706 -19.50 -4.97 -60.87
N LEU A 707 -18.74 -4.57 -59.85
CA LEU A 707 -18.20 -3.21 -59.78
C LEU A 707 -17.25 -2.91 -60.94
N LYS A 708 -16.42 -3.88 -61.34
CA LYS A 708 -15.54 -3.74 -62.52
C LYS A 708 -16.34 -3.52 -63.82
N ALA A 709 -17.44 -4.24 -63.99
CA ALA A 709 -18.32 -4.06 -65.14
C ALA A 709 -19.02 -2.68 -65.10
N ILE A 710 -19.50 -2.25 -63.92
CA ILE A 710 -20.06 -0.92 -63.69
C ILE A 710 -19.05 0.18 -64.04
N ASN A 711 -17.82 0.07 -63.55
CA ASN A 711 -16.75 1.05 -63.83
C ASN A 711 -16.40 1.11 -65.31
N SER A 712 -16.43 -0.02 -66.02
CA SER A 712 -16.22 -0.05 -67.47
C SER A 712 -17.30 0.73 -68.23
N GLU A 713 -18.56 0.65 -67.79
CA GLU A 713 -19.67 1.43 -68.38
C GLU A 713 -19.64 2.91 -67.97
N LEU A 714 -19.24 3.23 -66.74
CA LEU A 714 -19.02 4.61 -66.29
C LEU A 714 -17.91 5.29 -67.10
N ALA A 715 -16.81 4.57 -67.37
CA ALA A 715 -15.69 5.07 -68.17
C ALA A 715 -16.10 5.43 -69.60
N LYS A 716 -16.95 4.61 -70.25
CA LYS A 716 -17.52 4.92 -71.58
C LYS A 716 -18.33 6.21 -71.60
N ARG A 717 -18.84 6.64 -70.43
CA ARG A 717 -19.62 7.87 -70.24
C ARG A 717 -18.78 9.04 -69.71
N GLY A 718 -17.46 8.85 -69.60
CA GLY A 718 -16.54 9.85 -69.05
C GLY A 718 -16.83 10.21 -67.59
N VAL A 719 -17.42 9.30 -66.81
CA VAL A 719 -17.66 9.46 -65.36
C VAL A 719 -16.55 8.77 -64.60
N LYS A 720 -16.15 9.35 -63.47
CA LYS A 720 -15.08 8.78 -62.62
C LYS A 720 -15.49 7.40 -62.09
N GLU A 721 -14.54 6.47 -62.06
CA GLU A 721 -14.75 5.14 -61.51
C GLU A 721 -15.12 5.17 -60.02
N VAL A 722 -16.00 4.25 -59.62
CA VAL A 722 -16.39 4.03 -58.24
C VAL A 722 -15.32 3.17 -57.57
N SER A 723 -14.82 3.68 -56.44
CA SER A 723 -13.77 3.05 -55.63
C SER A 723 -14.10 3.25 -54.15
N ALA A 724 -13.62 2.35 -53.29
CA ALA A 724 -13.71 2.50 -51.84
C ALA A 724 -12.47 3.16 -51.21
N THR A 725 -11.43 3.40 -52.02
CA THR A 725 -10.17 4.07 -51.67
C THR A 725 -10.15 5.52 -52.16
#